data_AF-A0A9E0NCR5-F1
#
_entry.id   AF-A0A9E0NCR5-F1
#
_cell.length_a   1.000
_cell.length_b   1.000
_cell.length_c   1.000
_cell.angle_alpha   90.00
_cell.angle_beta   90.00
_cell.angle_gamma   90.00
#
_symmetry.space_group_name_H-M   'P 1'
#
loop_
_entity.id
_entity.type
_entity.pdbx_description
1 polymer ?
#
loop_
_entity_poly.entity_id
_entity_poly.type
_entity_poly.pdbx_seq_one_letter_code
_entity_poly.pdbx_strand_id
1 'polypeptide(L)'
;MAPLRRVVRFSLPAALLCAGAGSVAFAALPSGGDIAVDKLLIHEDGAATPTEASTEEARDRYFNAAHCVCSAASAGTEQTFAVQLSLTGATISYDRPAELWFGTQCDNDTNRAMTCRQSASGIADIDSLATEPAIKEFPLVQLMEPLGGGCQASSNDRLFWVLVDSDANGSYDYNVSTPIAADTEAPPTPRFMEAEPAEAALQLTWEAPTERAEDVLYYQALCARTDGTPAFAPAPVAARYQTPRGLCNLNFDVSLESGEFVPLKGPLIDAAPVDAAPAPDAAPAADASPAAGLPAGLTQADATFLCGEADGTATSMRISGLTNGVGYQVVLLAVDPSGNAAGIYLPDAFTPQPVTDFWEDLHDRGSEVEGGFCLLAQAYGDDSGLTRGLRAFRDGTLARSAAGRWLTARYYEVSAAAPAWLTTHWIGRAAIAVVLAPVVALALGWHLLGLPLLLVLLLGAGLAWRRRHLLARARVRRRPARLVVAAATSLLALAAPAAAQGWDPYWSDPVVTSAGAIDDQPRWHAGLRLGPYLPAIDDQAGGDPGPFEEMFGGSGLMPVIDVDWFFLRRFGQLGVGGSVGFYGKSAKAFTAGSMPGDPDRERADGDETSFRLLPLAATLVYRFTYLDDRLGIPLVPYARAGLSYYVWWVGAPDGTVAEDYPMGCTPGATGCEANKARGASAGYQGSIGLALRAERIDGDAARSMRDSGLFHAGFYGELQLANVDGFGKDSKLSVGDTTWFVGADFEF
;
A
#
# COMPACT_ATOMS: atom_id res chain seq x y z
N MET A 1 -11.46 14.77 16.06
CA MET A 1 -10.93 13.54 16.69
C MET A 1 -12.05 12.87 17.47
N ALA A 2 -12.66 11.83 16.89
CA ALA A 2 -13.49 10.85 17.59
C ALA A 2 -12.66 9.56 17.72
N PRO A 3 -12.79 8.78 18.81
CA PRO A 3 -11.86 7.69 19.07
C PRO A 3 -12.11 6.52 18.10
N LEU A 4 -11.05 6.11 17.42
CA LEU A 4 -10.96 4.86 16.67
C LEU A 4 -11.16 3.69 17.64
N ARG A 5 -12.40 3.21 17.75
CA ARG A 5 -12.69 1.87 18.26
C ARG A 5 -12.11 0.86 17.26
N ARG A 6 -11.08 0.13 17.68
CA ARG A 6 -10.71 -1.16 17.07
C ARG A 6 -11.93 -2.09 17.18
N VAL A 7 -12.70 -2.17 16.10
CA VAL A 7 -13.62 -3.29 15.89
C VAL A 7 -12.76 -4.44 15.37
N VAL A 8 -12.32 -5.29 16.28
CA VAL A 8 -11.87 -6.64 15.92
C VAL A 8 -13.13 -7.35 15.42
N ARG A 9 -13.30 -7.40 14.10
CA ARG A 9 -14.31 -8.26 13.46
C ARG A 9 -13.84 -9.69 13.67
N PHE A 10 -14.42 -10.37 14.66
CA PHE A 10 -14.51 -11.83 14.63
C PHE A 10 -15.40 -12.18 13.45
N SER A 11 -14.80 -12.50 12.31
CA SER A 11 -15.45 -13.27 11.26
C SER A 11 -15.80 -14.62 11.88
N LEU A 12 -17.06 -14.80 12.27
CA LEU A 12 -17.60 -16.14 12.37
C LEU A 12 -17.40 -16.80 11.00
N PRO A 13 -16.84 -18.01 10.92
CA PRO A 13 -16.97 -18.79 9.71
C PRO A 13 -18.46 -19.14 9.62
N ALA A 14 -19.20 -18.38 8.82
CA ALA A 14 -20.37 -18.94 8.17
C ALA A 14 -19.79 -20.03 7.27
N ALA A 15 -19.85 -21.28 7.77
CA ALA A 15 -19.77 -22.44 6.91
C ALA A 15 -20.97 -22.35 5.96
N LEU A 16 -20.76 -21.61 4.87
CA LEU A 16 -21.63 -21.65 3.72
C LEU A 16 -21.50 -23.08 3.20
N LEU A 17 -22.60 -23.82 3.31
CA LEU A 17 -22.73 -25.10 2.63
C LEU A 17 -22.35 -24.87 1.16
N CYS A 18 -21.56 -25.77 0.58
CA CYS A 18 -21.42 -25.87 -0.86
C CYS A 18 -22.82 -25.77 -1.48
N ALA A 19 -23.08 -24.70 -2.23
CA ALA A 19 -24.28 -24.57 -3.02
C ALA A 19 -24.14 -25.55 -4.21
N GLY A 20 -24.44 -26.82 -3.96
CA GLY A 20 -24.96 -27.68 -5.02
C GLY A 20 -26.23 -27.01 -5.54
N ALA A 21 -26.43 -27.05 -6.86
CA ALA A 21 -27.62 -26.50 -7.47
C ALA A 21 -28.85 -27.11 -6.76
N GLY A 22 -29.57 -26.29 -5.97
CA GLY A 22 -30.67 -26.77 -5.15
C GLY A 22 -31.84 -27.12 -6.07
N SER A 23 -32.00 -28.40 -6.39
CA SER A 23 -33.15 -28.88 -7.13
C SER A 23 -34.42 -28.71 -6.29
N VAL A 24 -35.46 -28.09 -6.86
CA VAL A 24 -36.78 -27.95 -6.21
C VAL A 24 -37.73 -28.93 -6.90
N ALA A 25 -38.09 -30.00 -6.19
CA ALA A 25 -39.12 -30.95 -6.60
C ALA A 25 -40.50 -30.46 -6.14
N PHE A 26 -41.47 -30.39 -7.05
CA PHE A 26 -42.84 -29.98 -6.72
C PHE A 26 -43.75 -31.16 -6.35
N ALA A 27 -43.33 -32.38 -6.67
CA ALA A 27 -43.95 -33.65 -6.29
C ALA A 27 -42.87 -34.72 -6.10
N ALA A 28 -43.11 -35.73 -5.27
CA ALA A 28 -42.22 -36.89 -5.14
C ALA A 28 -42.70 -38.01 -6.06
N LEU A 29 -41.79 -38.81 -6.63
CA LEU A 29 -42.18 -40.01 -7.37
C LEU A 29 -42.97 -40.94 -6.45
N PRO A 30 -43.92 -41.75 -6.98
CA PRO A 30 -44.65 -42.73 -6.19
C PRO A 30 -43.67 -43.59 -5.35
N SER A 31 -43.91 -43.79 -4.05
CA SER A 31 -42.99 -44.55 -3.16
C SER A 31 -41.70 -43.85 -2.73
N GLY A 32 -41.57 -42.54 -2.94
CA GLY A 32 -40.56 -41.68 -2.29
C GLY A 32 -39.23 -41.54 -3.03
N GLY A 33 -39.16 -41.92 -4.30
CA GLY A 33 -37.99 -41.65 -5.15
C GLY A 33 -37.86 -40.18 -5.53
N ASP A 34 -36.63 -39.70 -5.69
CA ASP A 34 -36.32 -38.34 -6.11
C ASP A 34 -35.14 -38.31 -7.08
N ILE A 35 -35.31 -37.60 -8.21
CA ILE A 35 -34.28 -37.39 -9.22
C ILE A 35 -33.52 -36.11 -8.86
N ALA A 36 -32.22 -36.25 -8.66
CA ALA A 36 -31.34 -35.13 -8.35
C ALA A 36 -30.46 -34.75 -9.55
N VAL A 37 -30.22 -33.46 -9.72
CA VAL A 37 -29.13 -32.95 -10.56
C VAL A 37 -27.90 -32.84 -9.68
N ASP A 38 -27.08 -33.90 -9.65
CA ASP A 38 -25.96 -34.00 -8.71
C ASP A 38 -24.84 -33.01 -9.06
N LYS A 39 -24.57 -32.85 -10.36
CA LYS A 39 -23.43 -32.06 -10.86
C LYS A 39 -23.73 -31.34 -12.14
N LEU A 40 -23.17 -30.13 -12.26
CA LEU A 40 -23.06 -29.37 -13.48
C LEU A 40 -21.61 -29.46 -13.98
N LEU A 41 -21.43 -29.94 -15.21
CA LEU A 41 -20.14 -30.21 -15.83
C LEU A 41 -19.96 -29.32 -17.07
N ILE A 42 -18.75 -28.78 -17.26
CA ILE A 42 -18.39 -27.84 -18.33
C ILE A 42 -17.09 -28.26 -19.01
N HIS A 43 -16.87 -27.81 -20.25
CA HIS A 43 -15.61 -28.03 -20.99
C HIS A 43 -14.60 -26.92 -20.70
N GLU A 44 -14.29 -26.67 -19.43
CA GLU A 44 -13.38 -25.59 -19.01
C GLU A 44 -12.05 -25.62 -19.79
N ASP A 45 -11.63 -24.46 -20.30
CA ASP A 45 -10.44 -24.25 -21.13
C ASP A 45 -10.39 -25.16 -22.38
N GLY A 46 -11.55 -25.47 -22.95
CA GLY A 46 -11.69 -26.33 -24.13
C GLY A 46 -11.35 -27.80 -23.88
N ALA A 47 -11.45 -28.27 -22.64
CA ALA A 47 -11.22 -29.68 -22.31
C ALA A 47 -12.12 -30.62 -23.12
N ALA A 48 -11.59 -31.75 -23.59
CA ALA A 48 -12.37 -32.69 -24.42
C ALA A 48 -13.49 -33.42 -23.65
N THR A 49 -13.36 -33.53 -22.33
CA THR A 49 -14.33 -34.19 -21.45
C THR A 49 -14.86 -33.18 -20.44
N PRO A 50 -16.19 -33.08 -20.25
CA PRO A 50 -16.75 -32.11 -19.32
C PRO A 50 -16.47 -32.54 -17.87
N THR A 51 -16.07 -31.58 -17.04
CA THR A 51 -15.79 -31.78 -15.61
C THR A 51 -16.50 -30.72 -14.77
N GLU A 52 -16.60 -30.94 -13.46
CA GLU A 52 -17.01 -29.87 -12.56
C GLU A 52 -16.06 -28.68 -12.72
N ALA A 53 -16.61 -27.47 -12.70
CA ALA A 53 -15.82 -26.25 -12.79
C ALA A 53 -14.79 -26.20 -11.64
N SER A 54 -13.57 -25.77 -11.95
CA SER A 54 -12.48 -25.67 -10.98
C SER A 54 -12.79 -24.69 -9.84
N THR A 55 -13.58 -23.65 -10.15
CA THR A 55 -13.99 -22.57 -9.24
C THR A 55 -15.39 -22.08 -9.59
N GLU A 56 -16.03 -21.34 -8.68
CA GLU A 56 -17.31 -20.67 -8.97
C GLU A 56 -17.16 -19.62 -10.07
N GLU A 57 -16.04 -18.87 -10.10
CA GLU A 57 -15.74 -17.90 -11.17
C GLU A 57 -15.62 -18.59 -12.54
N ALA A 58 -14.96 -19.75 -12.62
CA ALA A 58 -14.87 -20.51 -13.87
C ALA A 58 -16.25 -20.98 -14.36
N ARG A 59 -17.13 -21.38 -13.45
CA ARG A 59 -18.53 -21.72 -13.78
C ARG A 59 -19.26 -20.49 -14.32
N ASP A 60 -19.21 -19.37 -13.61
CA ASP A 60 -19.97 -18.17 -13.95
C ASP A 60 -19.49 -17.59 -15.30
N ARG A 61 -18.17 -17.62 -15.57
CA ARG A 61 -17.59 -17.27 -16.88
C ARG A 61 -18.00 -18.20 -18.02
N TYR A 62 -18.28 -19.47 -17.75
CA TYR A 62 -18.69 -20.42 -18.80
C TYR A 62 -20.12 -20.15 -19.30
N PHE A 63 -20.99 -19.62 -18.43
CA PHE A 63 -22.37 -19.28 -18.78
C PHE A 63 -22.54 -17.80 -19.14
N ASN A 64 -21.77 -17.34 -20.14
CA ASN A 64 -21.78 -15.95 -20.60
C ASN A 64 -22.25 -15.73 -22.05
N ALA A 65 -22.30 -14.47 -22.49
CA ALA A 65 -22.74 -14.11 -23.84
C ALA A 65 -21.85 -14.71 -24.93
N ALA A 66 -20.52 -14.74 -24.71
CA ALA A 66 -19.58 -15.23 -25.71
C ALA A 66 -19.78 -16.73 -26.00
N HIS A 67 -19.90 -17.52 -24.94
CA HIS A 67 -20.22 -18.94 -25.02
C HIS A 67 -21.58 -19.22 -25.65
N CYS A 68 -22.60 -18.40 -25.33
CA CYS A 68 -23.89 -18.49 -25.98
C CYS A 68 -23.78 -18.37 -27.50
N VAL A 69 -23.08 -17.32 -27.98
CA VAL A 69 -22.91 -17.04 -29.42
C VAL A 69 -22.14 -18.16 -30.10
N CYS A 70 -21.06 -18.64 -29.49
CA CYS A 70 -20.29 -19.77 -30.01
C CYS A 70 -21.12 -21.06 -30.10
N SER A 71 -21.93 -21.36 -29.07
CA SER A 71 -22.85 -22.50 -29.05
C SER A 71 -23.93 -22.39 -30.12
N ALA A 72 -24.52 -21.19 -30.30
CA ALA A 72 -25.53 -20.93 -31.32
C ALA A 72 -25.00 -21.11 -32.75
N ALA A 73 -23.73 -20.77 -32.97
CA ALA A 73 -23.04 -20.95 -34.25
C ALA A 73 -22.43 -22.36 -34.42
N SER A 74 -22.47 -23.18 -33.37
CA SER A 74 -21.77 -24.48 -33.31
C SER A 74 -20.27 -24.37 -33.65
N ALA A 75 -19.60 -23.33 -33.11
CA ALA A 75 -18.19 -23.03 -33.34
C ALA A 75 -17.38 -23.05 -32.04
N GLY A 76 -16.11 -23.46 -32.10
CA GLY A 76 -15.22 -23.55 -30.92
C GLY A 76 -15.28 -24.92 -30.21
N THR A 77 -14.67 -25.03 -29.03
CA THR A 77 -14.66 -26.26 -28.22
C THR A 77 -15.62 -26.22 -27.03
N GLU A 78 -16.04 -25.04 -26.61
CA GLU A 78 -16.87 -24.81 -25.41
C GLU A 78 -18.32 -24.52 -25.80
N GLN A 79 -18.95 -25.45 -26.51
CA GLN A 79 -20.29 -25.27 -27.08
C GLN A 79 -21.40 -25.90 -26.25
N THR A 80 -21.03 -26.80 -25.35
CA THR A 80 -21.92 -27.70 -24.63
C THR A 80 -21.62 -27.71 -23.13
N PHE A 81 -22.61 -28.10 -22.35
CA PHE A 81 -22.48 -28.39 -20.92
C PHE A 81 -23.18 -29.71 -20.64
N ALA A 82 -22.81 -30.37 -19.55
CA ALA A 82 -23.44 -31.62 -19.15
C ALA A 82 -24.00 -31.55 -17.73
N VAL A 83 -25.06 -32.32 -17.50
CA VAL A 83 -25.65 -32.52 -16.18
C VAL A 83 -25.53 -33.99 -15.80
N GLN A 84 -25.19 -34.25 -14.54
CA GLN A 84 -25.23 -35.59 -13.97
C GLN A 84 -26.53 -35.77 -13.20
N LEU A 85 -27.28 -36.80 -13.54
CA LEU A 85 -28.57 -37.14 -12.94
C LEU A 85 -28.47 -38.46 -12.18
N SER A 86 -29.03 -38.52 -10.97
CA SER A 86 -29.21 -39.77 -10.23
C SER A 86 -30.63 -39.87 -9.66
N LEU A 87 -31.04 -41.10 -9.36
CA LEU A 87 -32.30 -41.39 -8.67
C LEU A 87 -31.99 -41.95 -7.28
N THR A 88 -32.53 -41.30 -6.25
CA THR A 88 -32.37 -41.73 -4.85
C THR A 88 -33.72 -42.05 -4.22
N GLY A 89 -33.74 -42.85 -3.16
CA GLY A 89 -34.98 -43.13 -2.40
C GLY A 89 -36.01 -44.04 -3.07
N ALA A 90 -35.78 -44.48 -4.32
CA ALA A 90 -36.68 -45.39 -5.03
C ALA A 90 -36.75 -46.76 -4.34
N THR A 91 -37.95 -47.16 -3.93
CA THR A 91 -38.21 -48.47 -3.29
C THR A 91 -38.92 -49.46 -4.21
N ILE A 92 -39.40 -48.99 -5.36
CA ILE A 92 -40.00 -49.78 -6.44
C ILE A 92 -39.39 -49.32 -7.77
N SER A 93 -39.48 -50.18 -8.79
CA SER A 93 -39.14 -49.86 -10.17
C SER A 93 -40.32 -49.13 -10.83
N TYR A 94 -40.01 -48.08 -11.59
CA TYR A 94 -40.97 -47.25 -12.32
C TYR A 94 -41.13 -47.66 -13.79
N ASP A 95 -40.05 -48.08 -14.48
CA ASP A 95 -40.02 -48.37 -15.93
C ASP A 95 -40.65 -47.24 -16.77
N ARG A 96 -40.23 -45.99 -16.48
CA ARG A 96 -40.77 -44.77 -17.11
C ARG A 96 -39.65 -43.91 -17.70
N PRO A 97 -39.88 -43.25 -18.84
CA PRO A 97 -38.96 -42.27 -19.37
C PRO A 97 -39.02 -40.95 -18.58
N ALA A 98 -37.93 -40.20 -18.60
CA ALA A 98 -37.92 -38.78 -18.19
C ALA A 98 -37.57 -37.90 -19.38
N GLU A 99 -38.26 -36.77 -19.46
CA GLU A 99 -38.00 -35.73 -20.43
C GLU A 99 -37.25 -34.56 -19.82
N LEU A 100 -36.33 -34.01 -20.59
CA LEU A 100 -35.45 -32.92 -20.15
C LEU A 100 -35.84 -31.65 -20.91
N TRP A 101 -36.09 -30.57 -20.18
CA TRP A 101 -36.63 -29.33 -20.71
C TRP A 101 -35.84 -28.11 -20.21
N PHE A 102 -35.78 -27.06 -21.04
CA PHE A 102 -35.19 -25.77 -20.70
C PHE A 102 -36.23 -24.67 -20.87
N GLY A 103 -36.32 -23.74 -19.91
CA GLY A 103 -37.26 -22.62 -19.98
C GLY A 103 -37.97 -22.36 -18.67
N THR A 104 -39.04 -21.57 -18.71
CA THR A 104 -39.79 -21.17 -17.51
C THR A 104 -41.12 -21.90 -17.44
N GLN A 105 -41.50 -22.40 -16.25
CA GLN A 105 -42.78 -23.08 -16.00
C GLN A 105 -43.06 -24.28 -16.94
N CYS A 106 -42.05 -25.14 -17.15
CA CYS A 106 -42.20 -26.29 -18.04
C CYS A 106 -43.14 -27.38 -17.49
N ASP A 107 -43.45 -27.33 -16.20
CA ASP A 107 -44.48 -28.14 -15.54
C ASP A 107 -45.91 -27.78 -16.01
N ASN A 108 -46.12 -26.61 -16.62
CA ASN A 108 -47.43 -26.19 -17.10
C ASN A 108 -47.70 -26.69 -18.53
N ASP A 109 -48.49 -27.76 -18.66
CA ASP A 109 -48.88 -28.36 -19.94
C ASP A 109 -49.46 -27.37 -20.97
N THR A 110 -50.14 -26.30 -20.53
CA THR A 110 -50.76 -25.31 -21.44
C THR A 110 -49.72 -24.37 -22.05
N ASN A 111 -48.73 -23.97 -21.25
CA ASN A 111 -47.76 -22.93 -21.64
C ASN A 111 -46.40 -23.51 -22.04
N ARG A 112 -46.11 -24.78 -21.74
CA ARG A 112 -44.79 -25.41 -21.96
C ARG A 112 -44.29 -25.23 -23.39
N ALA A 113 -45.13 -25.43 -24.39
CA ALA A 113 -44.71 -25.29 -25.80
C ALA A 113 -44.34 -23.85 -26.21
N MET A 114 -44.78 -22.84 -25.45
CA MET A 114 -44.50 -21.42 -25.71
C MET A 114 -43.36 -20.87 -24.85
N THR A 115 -42.98 -21.56 -23.78
CA THR A 115 -42.05 -21.07 -22.74
C THR A 115 -40.84 -21.97 -22.54
N CYS A 116 -40.89 -23.19 -23.08
CA CYS A 116 -39.86 -24.20 -22.91
C CYS A 116 -39.52 -24.91 -24.21
N ARG A 117 -38.31 -25.46 -24.23
CA ARG A 117 -37.82 -26.33 -25.30
C ARG A 117 -37.39 -27.68 -24.73
N GLN A 118 -37.92 -28.73 -25.33
CA GLN A 118 -37.52 -30.10 -25.02
C GLN A 118 -36.14 -30.39 -25.61
N SER A 119 -35.31 -31.07 -24.84
CA SER A 119 -34.06 -31.64 -25.34
C SER A 119 -34.34 -32.90 -26.17
N ALA A 120 -33.53 -33.11 -27.22
CA ALA A 120 -33.55 -34.37 -27.96
C ALA A 120 -32.99 -35.56 -27.14
N SER A 121 -32.27 -35.26 -26.06
CA SER A 121 -31.65 -36.25 -25.18
C SER A 121 -32.52 -36.45 -23.92
N GLY A 122 -33.35 -37.48 -23.91
CA GLY A 122 -34.13 -37.91 -22.73
C GLY A 122 -33.48 -39.05 -21.94
N ILE A 123 -34.15 -39.48 -20.88
CA ILE A 123 -33.87 -40.73 -20.14
C ILE A 123 -34.93 -41.75 -20.56
N ALA A 124 -34.48 -42.90 -21.09
CA ALA A 124 -35.41 -43.93 -21.56
C ALA A 124 -36.12 -44.64 -20.40
N ASP A 125 -35.40 -44.87 -19.30
CA ASP A 125 -35.89 -45.50 -18.09
C ASP A 125 -35.20 -44.87 -16.87
N ILE A 126 -35.97 -44.22 -15.99
CA ILE A 126 -35.46 -43.56 -14.79
C ILE A 126 -34.86 -44.52 -13.77
N ASP A 127 -35.23 -45.81 -13.79
CA ASP A 127 -34.68 -46.79 -12.84
C ASP A 127 -33.17 -47.01 -13.07
N SER A 128 -32.71 -46.80 -14.31
CA SER A 128 -31.27 -46.87 -14.63
C SER A 128 -30.44 -45.88 -13.81
N LEU A 129 -31.00 -44.72 -13.46
CA LEU A 129 -30.36 -43.66 -12.69
C LEU A 129 -30.09 -44.05 -11.23
N ALA A 130 -30.78 -45.07 -10.71
CA ALA A 130 -30.54 -45.58 -9.35
C ALA A 130 -29.29 -46.47 -9.30
N THR A 131 -28.89 -47.04 -10.44
CA THR A 131 -27.72 -47.94 -10.54
C THR A 131 -26.47 -47.22 -11.04
N GLU A 132 -26.62 -46.32 -12.00
CA GLU A 132 -25.52 -45.56 -12.59
C GLU A 132 -26.00 -44.14 -12.94
N PRO A 133 -25.34 -43.08 -12.43
CA PRO A 133 -25.72 -41.72 -12.78
C PRO A 133 -25.59 -41.46 -14.28
N ALA A 134 -26.61 -40.87 -14.89
CA ALA A 134 -26.57 -40.53 -16.31
C ALA A 134 -25.95 -39.15 -16.50
N ILE A 135 -24.96 -39.05 -17.38
CA ILE A 135 -24.41 -37.77 -17.84
C ILE A 135 -25.09 -37.43 -19.18
N LYS A 136 -25.76 -36.28 -19.23
CA LYS A 136 -26.43 -35.78 -20.44
C LYS A 136 -25.87 -34.43 -20.82
N GLU A 137 -25.48 -34.31 -22.09
CA GLU A 137 -24.81 -33.13 -22.64
C GLU A 137 -25.77 -32.37 -23.57
N PHE A 138 -25.74 -31.04 -23.48
CA PHE A 138 -26.62 -30.14 -24.20
C PHE A 138 -25.87 -28.90 -24.71
N PRO A 139 -26.29 -28.31 -25.85
CA PRO A 139 -25.79 -27.01 -26.28
C PRO A 139 -26.15 -25.91 -25.27
N LEU A 140 -25.21 -25.02 -24.94
CA LEU A 140 -25.45 -23.87 -24.03
C LEU A 140 -26.60 -22.99 -24.52
N VAL A 141 -26.70 -22.79 -25.83
CA VAL A 141 -27.78 -21.98 -26.42
C VAL A 141 -29.18 -22.51 -26.07
N GLN A 142 -29.35 -23.81 -25.81
CA GLN A 142 -30.65 -24.35 -25.40
C GLN A 142 -31.05 -23.92 -23.98
N LEU A 143 -30.08 -23.73 -23.09
CA LEU A 143 -30.30 -23.24 -21.74
C LEU A 143 -30.57 -21.73 -21.73
N MET A 144 -29.77 -20.96 -22.46
CA MET A 144 -29.82 -19.50 -22.46
C MET A 144 -30.95 -18.95 -23.34
N GLU A 145 -31.19 -19.57 -24.49
CA GLU A 145 -32.17 -19.13 -25.49
C GLU A 145 -33.08 -20.29 -25.91
N PRO A 146 -33.87 -20.87 -24.97
CA PRO A 146 -34.68 -22.07 -25.25
C PRO A 146 -35.67 -21.84 -26.39
N LEU A 147 -36.24 -20.64 -26.51
CA LEU A 147 -37.22 -20.30 -27.56
C LEU A 147 -36.58 -19.79 -28.87
N GLY A 148 -35.25 -19.70 -28.91
CA GLY A 148 -34.54 -18.93 -29.93
C GLY A 148 -34.64 -17.42 -29.70
N GLY A 149 -33.87 -16.63 -30.44
CA GLY A 149 -33.79 -15.17 -30.24
C GLY A 149 -32.39 -14.60 -30.45
N GLY A 150 -31.36 -15.45 -30.38
CA GLY A 150 -29.96 -15.07 -30.56
C GLY A 150 -29.44 -14.34 -29.35
N CYS A 151 -28.88 -15.09 -28.39
CA CYS A 151 -28.12 -14.65 -27.21
C CYS A 151 -28.40 -13.23 -26.74
N GLN A 152 -29.64 -12.96 -26.34
CA GLN A 152 -30.09 -11.64 -25.92
C GLN A 152 -29.50 -11.31 -24.55
N ALA A 153 -29.33 -10.02 -24.28
CA ALA A 153 -28.79 -9.54 -23.02
C ALA A 153 -29.76 -9.85 -21.86
N SER A 154 -29.28 -10.59 -20.86
CA SER A 154 -30.05 -10.93 -19.67
C SER A 154 -29.15 -11.41 -18.52
N SER A 155 -29.43 -10.95 -17.30
CA SER A 155 -28.82 -11.47 -16.07
C SER A 155 -29.88 -12.15 -15.19
N ASN A 156 -30.22 -13.41 -15.49
CA ASN A 156 -31.22 -14.18 -14.72
C ASN A 156 -30.89 -15.68 -14.72
N ASP A 157 -31.25 -16.36 -13.63
CA ASP A 157 -31.18 -17.81 -13.53
C ASP A 157 -32.00 -18.49 -14.65
N ARG A 158 -31.39 -19.49 -15.28
CA ARG A 158 -32.01 -20.34 -16.29
C ARG A 158 -32.40 -21.68 -15.65
N LEU A 159 -33.61 -22.15 -15.92
CA LEU A 159 -34.11 -23.37 -15.29
C LEU A 159 -33.96 -24.57 -16.22
N PHE A 160 -33.34 -25.62 -15.68
CA PHE A 160 -33.35 -26.96 -16.23
C PHE A 160 -34.42 -27.81 -15.54
N TRP A 161 -35.25 -28.50 -16.30
CA TRP A 161 -36.38 -29.27 -15.81
C TRP A 161 -36.25 -30.75 -16.19
N VAL A 162 -36.60 -31.62 -15.24
CA VAL A 162 -36.83 -33.05 -15.48
C VAL A 162 -38.31 -33.32 -15.22
N LEU A 163 -39.02 -33.83 -16.23
CA LEU A 163 -40.43 -34.17 -16.16
C LEU A 163 -40.62 -35.67 -16.34
N VAL A 164 -41.45 -36.29 -15.49
CA VAL A 164 -41.77 -37.73 -15.56
C VAL A 164 -43.29 -37.90 -15.48
N ASP A 165 -43.84 -38.69 -16.40
CA ASP A 165 -45.21 -39.20 -16.35
C ASP A 165 -45.16 -40.59 -15.68
N SER A 166 -45.30 -40.58 -14.36
CA SER A 166 -45.04 -41.75 -13.52
C SER A 166 -46.15 -42.81 -13.62
N ASP A 167 -47.40 -42.39 -13.83
CA ASP A 167 -48.57 -43.26 -13.96
C ASP A 167 -48.95 -43.59 -15.42
N ALA A 168 -48.28 -42.99 -16.40
CA ALA A 168 -48.53 -43.09 -17.84
C ALA A 168 -49.94 -42.66 -18.26
N ASN A 169 -50.46 -41.62 -17.61
CA ASN A 169 -51.75 -41.03 -17.97
C ASN A 169 -51.66 -39.99 -19.10
N GLY A 170 -50.44 -39.65 -19.54
CA GLY A 170 -50.16 -38.64 -20.56
C GLY A 170 -49.94 -37.22 -20.02
N SER A 171 -49.85 -37.05 -18.70
CA SER A 171 -49.54 -35.80 -18.01
C SER A 171 -48.43 -36.02 -16.99
N TYR A 172 -47.49 -35.08 -16.88
CA TYR A 172 -46.37 -35.21 -15.95
C TYR A 172 -46.84 -34.93 -14.52
N ASP A 173 -46.73 -35.95 -13.68
CA ASP A 173 -47.09 -35.90 -12.26
C ASP A 173 -45.87 -35.74 -11.34
N TYR A 174 -44.66 -35.91 -11.88
CA TYR A 174 -43.40 -35.56 -11.23
C TYR A 174 -42.61 -34.54 -12.04
N ASN A 175 -42.13 -33.52 -11.36
CA ASN A 175 -41.22 -32.54 -11.93
C ASN A 175 -40.24 -32.01 -10.89
N VAL A 176 -39.03 -31.76 -11.36
CA VAL A 176 -37.97 -31.11 -10.60
C VAL A 176 -37.29 -30.08 -11.49
N SER A 177 -37.02 -28.91 -10.93
CA SER A 177 -36.28 -27.85 -11.60
C SER A 177 -35.00 -27.51 -10.85
N THR A 178 -33.96 -27.18 -11.61
CA THR A 178 -32.67 -26.76 -11.07
C THR A 178 -32.28 -25.42 -11.72
N PRO A 179 -32.08 -24.35 -10.93
CA PRO A 179 -31.58 -23.09 -11.44
C PRO A 179 -30.09 -23.19 -11.77
N ILE A 180 -29.73 -22.61 -12.91
CA ILE A 180 -28.35 -22.45 -13.37
C ILE A 180 -28.17 -20.95 -13.63
N ALA A 181 -27.29 -20.31 -12.85
CA ALA A 181 -26.94 -18.91 -13.07
C ALA A 181 -26.31 -18.75 -14.45
N ALA A 182 -26.81 -17.80 -15.23
CA ALA A 182 -26.27 -17.43 -16.52
C ALA A 182 -26.43 -15.94 -16.73
N ASP A 183 -25.38 -15.30 -17.26
CA ASP A 183 -25.39 -13.86 -17.50
C ASP A 183 -24.86 -13.54 -18.89
N THR A 184 -25.74 -13.06 -19.75
CA THR A 184 -25.42 -12.61 -21.11
C THR A 184 -25.49 -11.09 -21.24
N GLU A 185 -25.76 -10.36 -20.15
CA GLU A 185 -25.88 -8.91 -20.14
C GLU A 185 -24.54 -8.27 -19.80
N ALA A 186 -24.00 -7.47 -20.71
CA ALA A 186 -22.77 -6.74 -20.42
C ALA A 186 -22.97 -5.72 -19.28
N PRO A 187 -21.89 -5.39 -18.53
CA PRO A 187 -21.97 -4.39 -17.49
C PRO A 187 -22.21 -3.00 -18.09
N PRO A 188 -22.74 -2.05 -17.30
CA PRO A 188 -22.89 -0.66 -17.71
C PRO A 188 -21.53 -0.02 -18.03
N THR A 189 -21.51 0.81 -19.07
CA THR A 189 -20.31 1.55 -19.50
C THR A 189 -19.96 2.68 -18.51
N PRO A 190 -18.67 2.95 -18.26
CA PRO A 190 -18.25 4.13 -17.51
C PRO A 190 -18.58 5.42 -18.28
N ARG A 191 -18.55 6.56 -17.60
CA ARG A 191 -18.88 7.88 -18.18
C ARG A 191 -17.71 8.85 -18.03
N PHE A 192 -17.71 9.91 -18.85
CA PHE A 192 -16.75 11.02 -18.77
C PHE A 192 -15.29 10.57 -18.61
N MET A 193 -14.85 9.66 -19.49
CA MET A 193 -13.45 9.27 -19.51
C MET A 193 -12.59 10.43 -20.02
N GLU A 194 -11.50 10.67 -19.32
CA GLU A 194 -10.48 11.64 -19.68
C GLU A 194 -9.11 10.94 -19.66
N ALA A 195 -8.19 11.42 -20.49
CA ALA A 195 -6.82 10.96 -20.53
C ALA A 195 -5.88 12.16 -20.50
N GLU A 196 -5.02 12.20 -19.49
CA GLU A 196 -4.00 13.23 -19.33
C GLU A 196 -2.62 12.65 -19.70
N PRO A 197 -1.85 13.34 -20.55
CA PRO A 197 -0.46 13.02 -20.80
C PRO A 197 0.38 13.05 -19.53
N ALA A 198 1.26 12.06 -19.38
CA ALA A 198 2.19 11.95 -18.27
C ALA A 198 3.55 11.40 -18.75
N GLU A 199 4.56 11.41 -17.89
CA GLU A 199 5.89 10.94 -18.19
C GLU A 199 5.91 9.44 -18.40
N ALA A 200 6.24 9.06 -19.65
CA ALA A 200 6.19 7.69 -20.12
C ALA A 200 4.87 7.00 -19.77
N ALA A 201 3.77 7.75 -19.69
CA ALA A 201 2.50 7.27 -19.19
C ALA A 201 1.29 8.07 -19.70
N LEU A 202 0.10 7.50 -19.49
CA LEU A 202 -1.17 8.20 -19.59
C LEU A 202 -1.95 8.00 -18.29
N GLN A 203 -2.46 9.09 -17.73
CA GLN A 203 -3.37 9.04 -16.58
C GLN A 203 -4.80 9.06 -17.09
N LEU A 204 -5.52 7.96 -16.87
CA LEU A 204 -6.95 7.86 -17.17
C LEU A 204 -7.76 8.17 -15.93
N THR A 205 -8.86 8.88 -16.12
CA THR A 205 -9.90 9.16 -15.11
C THR A 205 -11.26 8.94 -15.74
N TRP A 206 -12.25 8.49 -14.95
CA TRP A 206 -13.62 8.28 -15.41
C TRP A 206 -14.60 8.33 -14.25
N GLU A 207 -15.89 8.51 -14.56
CA GLU A 207 -16.98 8.33 -13.61
C GLU A 207 -17.52 6.90 -13.70
N ALA A 208 -17.59 6.22 -12.55
CA ALA A 208 -18.21 4.90 -12.44
C ALA A 208 -19.72 4.99 -12.73
N PRO A 209 -20.32 3.96 -13.35
CA PRO A 209 -21.75 3.93 -13.62
C PRO A 209 -22.56 4.00 -12.32
N THR A 210 -23.71 4.67 -12.34
CA THR A 210 -24.60 4.80 -11.16
C THR A 210 -25.64 3.69 -11.06
N GLU A 211 -25.90 3.00 -12.18
CA GLU A 211 -26.81 1.86 -12.26
C GLU A 211 -25.98 0.60 -12.39
N ARG A 212 -26.36 -0.50 -11.72
CA ARG A 212 -25.66 -1.80 -11.74
C ARG A 212 -24.14 -1.67 -11.54
N ALA A 213 -23.69 -0.77 -10.68
CA ALA A 213 -22.26 -0.55 -10.43
C ALA A 213 -21.59 -1.78 -9.80
N GLU A 214 -22.37 -2.55 -9.04
CA GLU A 214 -21.97 -3.84 -8.45
C GLU A 214 -21.65 -4.92 -9.49
N ASP A 215 -22.07 -4.73 -10.74
CA ASP A 215 -21.83 -5.63 -11.85
C ASP A 215 -20.44 -5.44 -12.48
N VAL A 216 -19.78 -4.31 -12.18
CA VAL A 216 -18.41 -4.07 -12.65
C VAL A 216 -17.43 -4.71 -11.67
N LEU A 217 -16.76 -5.78 -12.10
CA LEU A 217 -15.72 -6.43 -11.31
C LEU A 217 -14.34 -5.83 -11.57
N TYR A 218 -14.05 -5.52 -12.84
CA TYR A 218 -12.77 -4.96 -13.27
C TYR A 218 -12.95 -3.88 -14.34
N TYR A 219 -12.01 -2.94 -14.38
CA TYR A 219 -11.76 -2.10 -15.53
C TYR A 219 -10.48 -2.55 -16.23
N GLN A 220 -10.52 -2.72 -17.55
CA GLN A 220 -9.35 -3.05 -18.36
C GLN A 220 -9.16 -2.04 -19.49
N ALA A 221 -7.94 -1.53 -19.65
CA ALA A 221 -7.60 -0.60 -20.72
C ALA A 221 -6.91 -1.34 -21.88
N LEU A 222 -7.28 -0.99 -23.11
CA LEU A 222 -6.58 -1.40 -24.33
C LEU A 222 -5.94 -0.17 -24.97
N CYS A 223 -4.68 -0.30 -25.36
CA CYS A 223 -3.89 0.78 -25.92
C CYS A 223 -3.23 0.36 -27.22
N ALA A 224 -3.45 1.15 -28.26
CA ALA A 224 -2.72 1.05 -29.52
C ALA A 224 -1.92 2.31 -29.77
N ARG A 225 -0.77 2.17 -30.43
CA ARG A 225 -0.08 3.30 -31.05
C ARG A 225 -0.91 3.80 -32.24
N THR A 226 -0.70 5.04 -32.65
CA THR A 226 -1.38 5.62 -33.84
C THR A 226 -1.07 4.91 -35.15
N ASP A 227 -0.04 4.05 -35.20
CA ASP A 227 0.26 3.16 -36.33
C ASP A 227 -0.55 1.85 -36.31
N GLY A 228 -1.39 1.63 -35.29
CA GLY A 228 -2.24 0.46 -35.10
C GLY A 228 -1.56 -0.72 -34.40
N THR A 229 -0.30 -0.59 -33.96
CA THR A 229 0.39 -1.65 -33.21
C THR A 229 0.08 -1.59 -31.70
N PRO A 230 0.18 -2.72 -30.97
CA PRO A 230 0.00 -2.72 -29.52
C PRO A 230 0.98 -1.80 -28.80
N ALA A 231 0.53 -1.16 -27.71
CA ALA A 231 1.41 -0.34 -26.89
C ALA A 231 2.53 -1.17 -26.23
N PHE A 232 2.22 -2.41 -25.85
CA PHE A 232 3.09 -3.34 -25.14
C PHE A 232 3.21 -4.67 -25.90
N ALA A 233 4.38 -5.31 -25.81
CA ALA A 233 4.61 -6.64 -26.35
C ALA A 233 5.60 -7.39 -25.44
N PRO A 234 5.17 -8.37 -24.63
CA PRO A 234 3.77 -8.82 -24.44
C PRO A 234 2.91 -7.82 -23.66
N ALA A 235 1.58 -8.01 -23.68
CA ALA A 235 0.66 -7.25 -22.82
C ALA A 235 1.00 -7.47 -21.33
N PRO A 236 0.94 -6.42 -20.48
CA PRO A 236 1.30 -6.50 -19.08
C PRO A 236 0.25 -7.21 -18.20
N VAL A 237 -0.99 -7.33 -18.70
CA VAL A 237 -2.11 -7.97 -17.99
C VAL A 237 -2.82 -8.97 -18.89
N ALA A 238 -3.49 -9.96 -18.29
CA ALA A 238 -4.30 -10.94 -19.00
C ALA A 238 -5.75 -10.46 -19.15
N ALA A 239 -6.45 -10.90 -20.18
CA ALA A 239 -7.86 -10.55 -20.39
C ALA A 239 -8.74 -11.12 -19.28
N ARG A 240 -9.61 -10.27 -18.70
CA ARG A 240 -10.67 -10.69 -17.77
C ARG A 240 -11.99 -10.95 -18.48
N TYR A 241 -12.15 -10.50 -19.71
CA TYR A 241 -13.33 -10.70 -20.52
C TYR A 241 -13.14 -11.83 -21.53
N GLN A 242 -14.25 -12.33 -22.07
CA GLN A 242 -14.27 -13.32 -23.15
C GLN A 242 -15.04 -12.76 -24.34
N THR A 243 -14.54 -13.01 -25.55
CA THR A 243 -15.21 -12.62 -26.80
C THR A 243 -15.43 -13.84 -27.68
N PRO A 244 -16.49 -13.86 -28.52
CA PRO A 244 -16.66 -14.92 -29.52
C PRO A 244 -15.47 -15.05 -30.48
N ARG A 245 -14.74 -13.96 -30.70
CA ARG A 245 -13.49 -13.95 -31.48
C ARG A 245 -12.42 -14.80 -30.81
N GLY A 246 -12.20 -14.59 -29.52
CA GLY A 246 -11.22 -15.36 -28.74
C GLY A 246 -11.60 -16.84 -28.57
N LEU A 247 -12.87 -17.12 -28.30
CA LEU A 247 -13.35 -18.48 -28.00
C LEU A 247 -13.58 -19.35 -29.24
N CYS A 248 -14.15 -18.79 -30.31
CA CYS A 248 -14.59 -19.57 -31.47
C CYS A 248 -14.33 -18.92 -32.83
N ASN A 249 -13.48 -17.88 -32.88
CA ASN A 249 -13.08 -17.17 -34.10
C ASN A 249 -14.25 -16.59 -34.91
N LEU A 250 -15.34 -16.22 -34.21
CA LEU A 250 -16.44 -15.48 -34.81
C LEU A 250 -16.18 -13.99 -34.73
N ASN A 251 -16.51 -13.25 -35.80
CA ASN A 251 -16.39 -11.79 -35.84
C ASN A 251 -17.56 -11.15 -35.10
N PHE A 252 -17.49 -11.17 -33.78
CA PHE A 252 -18.39 -10.46 -32.89
C PHE A 252 -17.57 -9.58 -31.96
N ASP A 253 -17.85 -8.29 -31.97
CA ASP A 253 -17.05 -7.28 -31.30
C ASP A 253 -17.76 -6.79 -30.03
N VAL A 254 -16.98 -6.33 -29.05
CA VAL A 254 -17.49 -5.77 -27.79
C VAL A 254 -18.25 -4.47 -28.09
N SER A 255 -19.33 -4.21 -27.34
CA SER A 255 -20.07 -2.95 -27.46
C SER A 255 -19.19 -1.79 -26.99
N LEU A 256 -18.89 -0.85 -27.90
CA LEU A 256 -18.08 0.33 -27.63
C LEU A 256 -18.88 1.60 -27.89
N GLU A 257 -18.93 2.49 -26.90
CA GLU A 257 -19.55 3.80 -27.01
C GLU A 257 -18.47 4.89 -27.11
N SER A 258 -18.73 5.97 -27.85
CA SER A 258 -17.83 7.12 -27.83
C SER A 258 -17.99 7.87 -26.50
N GLY A 259 -16.90 8.14 -25.79
CA GLY A 259 -16.95 8.98 -24.58
C GLY A 259 -17.50 10.38 -24.90
N GLU A 260 -18.44 10.87 -24.08
CA GLU A 260 -18.94 12.24 -24.21
C GLU A 260 -17.83 13.22 -23.81
N PHE A 261 -17.25 13.91 -24.80
CA PHE A 261 -16.16 14.87 -24.60
C PHE A 261 -16.70 16.13 -23.92
N VAL A 262 -16.32 16.36 -22.66
CA VAL A 262 -16.48 17.69 -22.05
C VAL A 262 -15.29 18.54 -22.50
N PRO A 263 -15.47 19.56 -23.37
CA PRO A 263 -14.35 20.38 -23.78
C PRO A 263 -13.72 21.04 -22.55
N LEU A 264 -12.37 20.97 -22.51
CA LEU A 264 -11.51 21.64 -21.55
C LEU A 264 -12.07 23.01 -21.13
N LYS A 265 -12.05 23.26 -19.83
CA LYS A 265 -12.45 24.51 -19.17
C LYS A 265 -11.51 25.67 -19.58
N GLY A 266 -11.54 26.07 -20.84
CA GLY A 266 -10.96 27.32 -21.34
C GLY A 266 -11.91 28.49 -21.11
N PRO A 267 -11.44 29.75 -21.11
CA PRO A 267 -12.28 30.91 -20.85
C PRO A 267 -13.36 31.01 -21.94
N LEU A 268 -14.62 30.98 -21.52
CA LEU A 268 -15.78 31.24 -22.36
C LEU A 268 -15.61 32.59 -23.05
N ILE A 269 -15.36 32.57 -24.36
CA ILE A 269 -15.57 33.73 -25.21
C ILE A 269 -17.03 33.66 -25.66
N ASP A 270 -17.84 34.61 -25.19
CA ASP A 270 -19.25 34.77 -25.56
C ASP A 270 -19.43 34.80 -27.09
N ALA A 271 -19.96 33.70 -27.63
CA ALA A 271 -20.57 33.68 -28.95
C ALA A 271 -22.09 33.56 -28.78
N ALA A 272 -22.77 34.58 -29.31
CA ALA A 272 -24.20 34.88 -29.20
C ALA A 272 -25.16 33.72 -29.55
N PRO A 273 -26.41 33.75 -29.04
CA PRO A 273 -27.38 32.67 -29.22
C PRO A 273 -27.93 32.67 -30.66
N VAL A 274 -27.92 31.50 -31.29
CA VAL A 274 -28.67 31.23 -32.52
C VAL A 274 -29.87 30.37 -32.13
N ASP A 275 -31.07 30.94 -32.29
CA ASP A 275 -32.35 30.27 -32.11
C ASP A 275 -32.49 29.09 -33.09
N ALA A 276 -32.63 27.87 -32.56
CA ALA A 276 -33.11 26.72 -33.33
C ALA A 276 -34.27 26.05 -32.59
N ALA A 277 -35.43 26.08 -33.24
CA ALA A 277 -36.72 25.52 -32.81
C ALA A 277 -36.68 23.97 -32.71
N PRO A 278 -37.61 23.34 -31.96
CA PRO A 278 -37.58 21.91 -31.69
C PRO A 278 -38.10 21.09 -32.89
N ALA A 279 -37.36 20.04 -33.25
CA ALA A 279 -37.82 18.99 -34.17
C ALA A 279 -38.15 17.70 -33.38
N PRO A 280 -39.12 16.89 -33.84
CA PRO A 280 -39.82 15.90 -33.03
C PRO A 280 -39.15 14.52 -33.00
N ASP A 281 -39.40 13.80 -31.90
CA ASP A 281 -39.37 12.35 -31.68
C ASP A 281 -38.84 11.50 -32.85
N ALA A 282 -37.54 11.18 -32.80
CA ALA A 282 -36.93 10.10 -33.58
C ALA A 282 -36.70 8.89 -32.67
N ALA A 283 -37.21 7.74 -33.11
CA ALA A 283 -36.99 6.42 -32.54
C ALA A 283 -35.50 6.08 -32.36
N PRO A 284 -35.11 5.19 -31.42
CA PRO A 284 -33.71 4.82 -31.23
C PRO A 284 -33.15 4.19 -32.51
N ALA A 285 -32.08 4.78 -33.02
CA ALA A 285 -31.37 4.27 -34.18
C ALA A 285 -30.62 2.99 -33.78
N ALA A 286 -31.11 1.85 -34.27
CA ALA A 286 -30.27 0.71 -34.56
C ALA A 286 -29.37 1.11 -35.74
N ASP A 287 -28.09 1.36 -35.46
CA ASP A 287 -26.92 1.27 -36.34
C ASP A 287 -25.81 2.15 -35.74
N ALA A 288 -25.09 1.62 -34.75
CA ALA A 288 -23.84 2.20 -34.30
C ALA A 288 -22.84 2.17 -35.48
N SER A 289 -22.47 3.33 -36.01
CA SER A 289 -21.31 3.43 -36.90
C SER A 289 -20.10 2.83 -36.19
N PRO A 290 -19.27 2.00 -36.86
CA PRO A 290 -18.06 1.48 -36.26
C PRO A 290 -17.20 2.66 -35.79
N ALA A 291 -16.59 2.55 -34.61
CA ALA A 291 -15.70 3.53 -34.00
C ALA A 291 -14.65 4.06 -35.01
N ALA A 292 -15.02 5.08 -35.76
CA ALA A 292 -14.29 5.50 -36.94
C ALA A 292 -12.97 6.12 -36.50
N GLY A 293 -11.85 5.51 -36.89
CA GLY A 293 -10.51 5.97 -36.54
C GLY A 293 -9.81 5.14 -35.45
N LEU A 294 -10.47 4.15 -34.84
CA LEU A 294 -9.79 3.20 -33.97
C LEU A 294 -9.10 2.08 -34.77
N PRO A 295 -7.92 1.60 -34.33
CA PRO A 295 -7.29 0.40 -34.88
C PRO A 295 -8.17 -0.83 -34.66
N ALA A 296 -8.13 -1.76 -35.63
CA ALA A 296 -8.96 -2.97 -35.60
C ALA A 296 -8.76 -3.79 -34.31
N GLY A 297 -7.54 -3.84 -33.76
CA GLY A 297 -7.26 -4.54 -32.51
C GLY A 297 -8.02 -3.97 -31.32
N LEU A 298 -8.24 -2.65 -31.27
CA LEU A 298 -9.01 -2.00 -30.22
C LEU A 298 -10.52 -2.24 -30.41
N THR A 299 -11.03 -2.11 -31.64
CA THR A 299 -12.46 -2.37 -31.91
C THR A 299 -12.84 -3.83 -31.68
N GLN A 300 -11.90 -4.75 -31.86
CA GLN A 300 -12.08 -6.18 -31.67
C GLN A 300 -11.83 -6.65 -30.23
N ALA A 301 -11.48 -5.73 -29.32
CA ALA A 301 -11.04 -6.03 -27.97
C ALA A 301 -9.97 -7.15 -27.92
N ASP A 302 -8.94 -7.05 -28.77
CA ASP A 302 -7.85 -8.03 -28.83
C ASP A 302 -6.98 -7.93 -27.56
N ALA A 303 -6.83 -9.05 -26.84
CA ALA A 303 -6.07 -9.14 -25.60
C ALA A 303 -4.59 -8.72 -25.74
N THR A 304 -4.02 -8.75 -26.94
CA THR A 304 -2.65 -8.28 -27.20
C THR A 304 -2.49 -6.77 -27.01
N PHE A 305 -3.59 -6.00 -27.06
CA PHE A 305 -3.60 -4.55 -26.88
C PHE A 305 -3.83 -4.14 -25.42
N LEU A 306 -4.05 -5.08 -24.50
CA LEU A 306 -4.21 -4.76 -23.08
C LEU A 306 -2.99 -3.99 -22.55
N CYS A 307 -3.25 -2.94 -21.79
CA CYS A 307 -2.23 -2.04 -21.25
C CYS A 307 -2.39 -1.73 -19.76
N GLY A 308 -3.54 -2.01 -19.16
CA GLY A 308 -3.76 -1.78 -17.74
C GLY A 308 -5.03 -2.45 -17.20
N GLU A 309 -5.07 -2.64 -15.88
CA GLU A 309 -6.19 -3.21 -15.12
C GLU A 309 -6.38 -2.42 -13.83
N ALA A 310 -7.64 -2.23 -13.41
CA ALA A 310 -8.01 -1.66 -12.13
C ALA A 310 -9.25 -2.39 -11.57
N ASP A 311 -9.43 -2.32 -10.25
CA ASP A 311 -10.59 -2.90 -9.58
C ASP A 311 -11.89 -2.19 -10.00
N GLY A 312 -13.04 -2.86 -9.95
CA GLY A 312 -14.34 -2.33 -10.38
C GLY A 312 -14.84 -1.10 -9.60
N THR A 313 -14.21 -0.73 -8.47
CA THR A 313 -14.51 0.50 -7.74
C THR A 313 -13.58 1.66 -8.09
N ALA A 314 -12.58 1.44 -8.94
CA ALA A 314 -11.62 2.47 -9.33
C ALA A 314 -12.27 3.49 -10.27
N THR A 315 -11.83 4.75 -10.14
CA THR A 315 -12.23 5.87 -11.01
C THR A 315 -11.03 6.46 -11.75
N SER A 316 -9.87 5.82 -11.64
CA SER A 316 -8.64 6.24 -12.31
C SER A 316 -7.66 5.08 -12.48
N MET A 317 -6.82 5.16 -13.50
CA MET A 317 -5.76 4.19 -13.80
C MET A 317 -4.60 4.90 -14.48
N ARG A 318 -3.37 4.59 -14.07
CA ARG A 318 -2.16 5.04 -14.77
C ARG A 318 -1.63 3.92 -15.67
N ILE A 319 -1.50 4.20 -16.96
CA ILE A 319 -0.84 3.31 -17.92
C ILE A 319 0.62 3.75 -18.05
N SER A 320 1.53 3.06 -17.36
CA SER A 320 2.97 3.38 -17.35
C SER A 320 3.76 2.56 -18.38
N GLY A 321 4.97 3.01 -18.73
CA GLY A 321 5.88 2.31 -19.65
C GLY A 321 5.63 2.61 -21.12
N LEU A 322 4.91 3.68 -21.41
CA LEU A 322 4.71 4.23 -22.75
C LEU A 322 5.94 5.03 -23.21
N THR A 323 6.03 5.31 -24.50
CA THR A 323 7.13 6.09 -25.07
C THR A 323 6.72 7.54 -25.25
N ASN A 324 7.45 8.48 -24.64
CA ASN A 324 7.23 9.91 -24.82
C ASN A 324 7.31 10.32 -26.29
N GLY A 325 6.42 11.21 -26.72
CA GLY A 325 6.33 11.68 -28.11
C GLY A 325 5.63 10.73 -29.09
N VAL A 326 5.19 9.55 -28.65
CA VAL A 326 4.39 8.60 -29.45
C VAL A 326 2.91 8.78 -29.12
N GLY A 327 2.05 8.91 -30.14
CA GLY A 327 0.60 9.00 -29.93
C GLY A 327 -0.03 7.62 -29.67
N TYR A 328 -0.93 7.55 -28.69
CA TYR A 328 -1.67 6.37 -28.31
C TYR A 328 -3.18 6.62 -28.31
N GLN A 329 -3.95 5.64 -28.75
CA GLN A 329 -5.41 5.59 -28.64
C GLN A 329 -5.78 4.56 -27.58
N VAL A 330 -6.79 4.88 -26.78
CA VAL A 330 -7.14 4.09 -25.59
C VAL A 330 -8.64 3.77 -25.58
N VAL A 331 -8.95 2.53 -25.23
CA VAL A 331 -10.30 2.02 -24.94
C VAL A 331 -10.32 1.56 -23.49
N LEU A 332 -11.37 1.92 -22.75
CA LEU A 332 -11.61 1.46 -21.39
C LEU A 332 -12.81 0.50 -21.39
N LEU A 333 -12.60 -0.74 -20.97
CA LEU A 333 -13.63 -1.75 -20.82
C LEU A 333 -14.02 -1.89 -19.35
N ALA A 334 -15.31 -1.94 -19.07
CA ALA A 334 -15.87 -2.52 -17.85
C ALA A 334 -16.12 -4.01 -18.08
N VAL A 335 -15.78 -4.84 -17.09
CA VAL A 335 -15.89 -6.31 -17.16
C VAL A 335 -16.64 -6.82 -15.95
N ASP A 336 -17.62 -7.69 -16.18
CA ASP A 336 -18.43 -8.32 -15.13
C ASP A 336 -17.80 -9.64 -14.61
N PRO A 337 -18.37 -10.25 -13.55
CA PRO A 337 -17.89 -11.55 -13.04
C PRO A 337 -17.98 -12.70 -14.05
N SER A 338 -18.93 -12.63 -14.99
CA SER A 338 -19.17 -13.62 -16.05
C SER A 338 -18.24 -13.42 -17.27
N GLY A 339 -17.41 -12.38 -17.26
CA GLY A 339 -16.49 -12.05 -18.35
C GLY A 339 -17.16 -11.38 -19.56
N ASN A 340 -18.39 -10.89 -19.44
CA ASN A 340 -18.94 -9.97 -20.45
C ASN A 340 -18.29 -8.60 -20.27
N ALA A 341 -18.15 -7.87 -21.38
CA ALA A 341 -17.56 -6.55 -21.38
C ALA A 341 -18.35 -5.56 -22.21
N ALA A 342 -18.31 -4.30 -21.80
CA ALA A 342 -18.70 -3.14 -22.57
C ALA A 342 -17.70 -2.02 -22.30
N GLY A 343 -17.50 -1.11 -23.24
CA GLY A 343 -16.48 -0.10 -23.08
C GLY A 343 -16.79 1.23 -23.72
N ILE A 344 -15.92 2.19 -23.40
CA ILE A 344 -15.89 3.50 -24.02
C ILE A 344 -14.51 3.74 -24.62
N TYR A 345 -14.46 4.61 -25.62
CA TYR A 345 -13.20 5.00 -26.24
C TYR A 345 -13.07 6.50 -26.36
N LEU A 346 -11.81 6.95 -26.38
CA LEU A 346 -11.47 8.31 -26.74
C LEU A 346 -11.08 8.37 -28.23
N PRO A 347 -11.69 9.27 -29.02
CA PRO A 347 -11.41 9.35 -30.46
C PRO A 347 -10.02 9.91 -30.75
N ASP A 348 -9.53 10.79 -29.87
CA ASP A 348 -8.25 11.47 -30.02
C ASP A 348 -7.08 10.59 -29.56
N ALA A 349 -5.91 10.82 -30.17
CA ALA A 349 -4.67 10.19 -29.74
C ALA A 349 -3.98 11.07 -28.69
N PHE A 350 -3.53 10.47 -27.60
CA PHE A 350 -2.82 11.11 -26.50
C PHE A 350 -1.34 10.78 -26.59
N THR A 351 -0.49 11.79 -26.42
CA THR A 351 0.96 11.64 -26.54
C THR A 351 1.59 11.89 -25.19
N PRO A 352 2.16 10.87 -24.52
CA PRO A 352 2.95 11.05 -23.30
C PRO A 352 4.04 12.09 -23.52
N GLN A 353 4.24 12.94 -22.52
CA GLN A 353 5.18 14.07 -22.57
C GLN A 353 6.22 13.86 -21.46
N PRO A 354 7.50 14.22 -21.68
CA PRO A 354 8.41 14.33 -20.56
C PRO A 354 7.93 15.42 -19.60
N VAL A 355 8.26 15.27 -18.32
CA VAL A 355 8.03 16.29 -17.28
C VAL A 355 9.34 16.53 -16.56
N THR A 356 9.40 17.59 -15.76
CA THR A 356 10.57 17.89 -14.93
C THR A 356 10.18 17.69 -13.47
N ASP A 357 10.79 16.70 -12.82
CA ASP A 357 10.56 16.42 -11.41
C ASP A 357 11.38 17.33 -10.48
N PHE A 358 11.21 17.20 -9.16
CA PHE A 358 11.92 18.06 -8.21
C PHE A 358 13.44 17.87 -8.25
N TRP A 359 13.90 16.65 -8.47
CA TRP A 359 15.32 16.33 -8.45
C TRP A 359 16.02 16.85 -9.70
N GLU A 360 15.38 16.71 -10.86
CA GLU A 360 15.85 17.31 -12.12
C GLU A 360 15.84 18.84 -12.02
N ASP A 361 14.75 19.46 -11.55
CA ASP A 361 14.66 20.93 -11.40
C ASP A 361 15.74 21.48 -10.46
N LEU A 362 16.07 20.75 -9.39
CA LEU A 362 17.14 21.12 -8.46
C LEU A 362 18.52 21.10 -9.16
N HIS A 363 18.79 20.12 -10.02
CA HIS A 363 20.07 20.00 -10.74
C HIS A 363 20.16 20.96 -11.94
N ASP A 364 19.06 21.24 -12.61
CA ASP A 364 18.97 22.26 -13.66
C ASP A 364 19.30 23.66 -13.15
N ARG A 365 19.07 23.93 -11.85
CA ARG A 365 19.51 25.14 -11.16
C ARG A 365 20.99 25.15 -10.76
N GLY A 366 21.74 24.10 -11.09
CA GLY A 366 23.18 23.98 -10.82
C GLY A 366 23.54 23.38 -9.47
N SER A 367 22.62 22.65 -8.82
CA SER A 367 22.91 21.93 -7.58
C SER A 367 23.98 20.84 -7.79
N GLU A 368 24.94 20.75 -6.87
CA GLU A 368 25.97 19.68 -6.84
C GLU A 368 25.57 18.50 -5.91
N VAL A 369 24.31 18.44 -5.48
CA VAL A 369 23.87 17.48 -4.47
C VAL A 369 23.87 16.05 -5.02
N GLU A 370 24.65 15.18 -4.39
CA GLU A 370 24.70 13.76 -4.74
C GLU A 370 23.85 12.91 -3.78
N GLY A 371 23.01 12.06 -4.37
CA GLY A 371 22.36 10.96 -3.67
C GLY A 371 23.31 9.80 -3.36
N GLY A 372 22.75 8.75 -2.76
CA GLY A 372 23.44 7.51 -2.40
C GLY A 372 23.68 7.33 -0.89
N PHE A 373 23.80 6.06 -0.49
CA PHE A 373 24.15 5.65 0.87
C PHE A 373 25.55 4.97 0.86
N CYS A 374 26.59 5.58 1.42
CA CYS A 374 27.93 4.97 1.46
C CYS A 374 28.10 4.08 2.73
N LEU A 375 28.28 2.75 2.65
CA LEU A 375 28.07 1.79 3.80
C LEU A 375 28.93 2.03 5.07
N LEU A 376 30.18 2.51 4.93
CA LEU A 376 31.01 2.93 6.08
C LEU A 376 30.62 4.33 6.57
N ALA A 377 30.16 5.20 5.67
CA ALA A 377 29.56 6.47 6.00
C ALA A 377 28.14 6.33 6.58
N GLN A 378 27.43 5.24 6.29
CA GLN A 378 26.10 4.91 6.79
C GLN A 378 26.15 4.54 8.27
N ALA A 379 27.26 3.96 8.74
CA ALA A 379 27.44 3.59 10.15
C ALA A 379 28.18 4.67 10.98
N TYR A 380 29.11 5.41 10.36
CA TYR A 380 30.02 6.31 11.11
C TYR A 380 30.25 7.69 10.45
N GLY A 381 29.47 8.05 9.42
CA GLY A 381 29.57 9.32 8.69
C GLY A 381 30.71 9.37 7.68
N ASP A 382 30.46 9.94 6.49
CA ASP A 382 31.50 10.13 5.48
C ASP A 382 32.46 11.25 5.94
N ASP A 383 33.76 10.95 5.99
CA ASP A 383 34.86 11.81 6.48
C ASP A 383 34.93 12.14 7.98
N SER A 384 34.22 11.43 8.85
CA SER A 384 34.50 11.46 10.28
C SER A 384 36.00 11.14 10.55
N GLY A 385 36.59 11.71 11.62
CA GLY A 385 37.97 11.38 11.99
C GLY A 385 38.20 9.86 12.16
N LEU A 386 37.10 9.17 12.49
CA LEU A 386 36.96 7.73 12.55
C LEU A 386 37.09 7.05 11.17
N THR A 387 36.29 7.45 10.17
CA THR A 387 36.36 6.87 8.82
C THR A 387 37.65 7.24 8.09
N ARG A 388 38.23 8.42 8.33
CA ARG A 388 39.60 8.77 7.88
C ARG A 388 40.67 7.88 8.50
N GLY A 389 40.59 7.62 9.81
CA GLY A 389 41.51 6.69 10.50
C GLY A 389 41.40 5.25 9.98
N LEU A 390 40.18 4.80 9.66
CA LEU A 390 39.93 3.47 9.08
C LEU A 390 40.43 3.36 7.64
N ARG A 391 40.24 4.39 6.79
CA ARG A 391 40.83 4.47 5.45
C ARG A 391 42.36 4.45 5.50
N ALA A 392 42.97 5.25 6.39
CA ALA A 392 44.41 5.28 6.59
C ALA A 392 44.97 3.94 7.10
N PHE A 393 44.25 3.22 7.97
CA PHE A 393 44.64 1.88 8.42
C PHE A 393 44.55 0.84 7.28
N ARG A 394 43.47 0.88 6.49
CA ARG A 394 43.30 0.03 5.30
C ARG A 394 44.44 0.26 4.31
N ASP A 395 44.68 1.51 3.92
CA ASP A 395 45.62 1.86 2.85
C ASP A 395 47.08 1.80 3.31
N GLY A 396 47.34 2.17 4.57
CA GLY A 396 48.69 2.24 5.14
C GLY A 396 49.18 0.94 5.79
N THR A 397 48.29 0.09 6.30
CA THR A 397 48.66 -1.13 7.05
C THR A 397 48.19 -2.40 6.36
N LEU A 398 46.90 -2.52 6.03
CA LEU A 398 46.36 -3.75 5.44
C LEU A 398 46.82 -3.96 4.00
N ALA A 399 46.83 -2.90 3.18
CA ALA A 399 47.21 -2.98 1.77
C ALA A 399 48.67 -3.40 1.55
N ARG A 400 49.54 -3.27 2.56
CA ARG A 400 50.96 -3.67 2.49
C ARG A 400 51.18 -5.17 2.65
N SER A 401 50.21 -5.91 3.17
CA SER A 401 50.31 -7.36 3.37
C SER A 401 49.37 -8.14 2.44
N ALA A 402 49.78 -9.33 2.00
CA ALA A 402 48.93 -10.19 1.17
C ALA A 402 47.63 -10.59 1.90
N ALA A 403 47.74 -10.87 3.20
CA ALA A 403 46.59 -11.17 4.06
C ALA A 403 45.63 -9.98 4.20
N GLY A 404 46.15 -8.75 4.31
CA GLY A 404 45.33 -7.54 4.42
C GLY A 404 44.65 -7.14 3.10
N ARG A 405 45.29 -7.36 1.94
CA ARG A 405 44.63 -7.20 0.63
C ARG A 405 43.53 -8.25 0.42
N TRP A 406 43.79 -9.51 0.79
CA TRP A 406 42.77 -10.57 0.76
C TRP A 406 41.58 -10.24 1.66
N LEU A 407 41.82 -9.79 2.89
CA LEU A 407 40.78 -9.37 3.84
C LEU A 407 39.95 -8.18 3.31
N THR A 408 40.61 -7.20 2.68
CA THR A 408 39.94 -6.03 2.09
C THR A 408 39.07 -6.42 0.91
N ALA A 409 39.57 -7.27 0.01
CA ALA A 409 38.79 -7.79 -1.11
C ALA A 409 37.57 -8.59 -0.62
N ARG A 410 37.75 -9.46 0.39
CA ARG A 410 36.66 -10.24 0.96
C ARG A 410 35.62 -9.38 1.68
N TYR A 411 36.02 -8.29 2.32
CA TYR A 411 35.11 -7.31 2.92
C TYR A 411 34.20 -6.66 1.87
N TYR A 412 34.75 -6.19 0.75
CA TYR A 412 33.95 -5.55 -0.30
C TYR A 412 33.00 -6.55 -0.99
N GLU A 413 33.47 -7.77 -1.25
CA GLU A 413 32.65 -8.86 -1.81
C GLU A 413 31.49 -9.25 -0.88
N VAL A 414 31.73 -9.37 0.43
CA VAL A 414 30.69 -9.69 1.43
C VAL A 414 29.74 -8.51 1.66
N SER A 415 30.24 -7.26 1.60
CA SER A 415 29.39 -6.07 1.73
C SER A 415 28.49 -5.84 0.53
N ALA A 416 28.95 -6.21 -0.68
CA ALA A 416 28.14 -6.19 -1.89
C ALA A 416 27.08 -7.30 -1.91
N ALA A 417 27.35 -8.43 -1.23
CA ALA A 417 26.43 -9.55 -1.07
C ALA A 417 25.56 -9.46 0.21
N ALA A 418 25.66 -8.37 0.98
CA ALA A 418 24.84 -8.18 2.17
C ALA A 418 23.35 -8.12 1.74
N PRO A 419 22.46 -8.94 2.33
CA PRO A 419 21.05 -8.97 1.95
C PRO A 419 20.45 -7.57 1.98
N ALA A 420 19.63 -7.23 0.97
CA ALA A 420 18.92 -5.96 0.89
C ALA A 420 18.21 -5.62 2.22
N TRP A 421 17.74 -6.63 2.96
CA TRP A 421 17.15 -6.51 4.30
C TRP A 421 18.06 -5.89 5.39
N LEU A 422 19.38 -6.16 5.37
CA LEU A 422 20.34 -5.57 6.32
C LEU A 422 20.64 -4.09 6.02
N THR A 423 20.48 -3.68 4.76
CA THR A 423 20.69 -2.30 4.30
C THR A 423 19.39 -1.47 4.27
N THR A 424 18.21 -2.11 4.21
CA THR A 424 16.89 -1.44 4.23
C THR A 424 16.30 -1.28 5.63
N HIS A 425 16.81 -1.95 6.67
CA HIS A 425 16.31 -1.81 8.04
C HIS A 425 17.30 -1.15 9.01
N TRP A 426 16.84 -0.15 9.75
CA TRP A 426 17.64 0.63 10.71
C TRP A 426 18.24 -0.24 11.84
N ILE A 427 17.54 -1.30 12.26
CA ILE A 427 18.03 -2.28 13.24
C ILE A 427 19.25 -3.03 12.69
N GLY A 428 19.22 -3.39 11.40
CA GLY A 428 20.35 -4.04 10.71
C GLY A 428 21.58 -3.13 10.69
N ARG A 429 21.38 -1.83 10.42
CA ARG A 429 22.46 -0.83 10.44
C ARG A 429 23.05 -0.62 11.84
N ALA A 430 22.21 -0.51 12.87
CA ALA A 430 22.65 -0.39 14.26
C ALA A 430 23.37 -1.67 14.73
N ALA A 431 22.87 -2.84 14.37
CA ALA A 431 23.50 -4.12 14.65
C ALA A 431 24.88 -4.23 13.98
N ILE A 432 25.00 -3.84 12.70
CA ILE A 432 26.28 -3.79 11.99
C ILE A 432 27.25 -2.82 12.66
N ALA A 433 26.81 -1.61 13.04
CA ALA A 433 27.65 -0.64 13.74
C ALA A 433 28.19 -1.22 15.06
N VAL A 434 27.32 -1.84 15.87
CA VAL A 434 27.71 -2.50 17.14
C VAL A 434 28.66 -3.68 16.90
N VAL A 435 28.42 -4.50 15.87
CA VAL A 435 29.27 -5.64 15.51
C VAL A 435 30.65 -5.19 15.03
N LEU A 436 30.73 -4.06 14.31
CA LEU A 436 31.99 -3.52 13.79
C LEU A 436 32.76 -2.69 14.84
N ALA A 437 32.11 -2.21 15.90
CA ALA A 437 32.72 -1.36 16.93
C ALA A 437 34.04 -1.91 17.54
N PRO A 438 34.21 -3.23 17.80
CA PRO A 438 35.47 -3.77 18.33
C PRO A 438 36.62 -3.70 17.31
N VAL A 439 36.33 -3.94 16.03
CA VAL A 439 37.31 -3.86 14.95
C VAL A 439 37.73 -2.42 14.72
N VAL A 440 36.75 -1.51 14.77
CA VAL A 440 36.97 -0.06 14.70
C VAL A 440 37.83 0.43 15.86
N ALA A 441 37.52 0.01 17.10
CA ALA A 441 38.32 0.34 18.28
C ALA A 441 39.75 -0.21 18.20
N LEU A 442 39.94 -1.39 17.63
CA LEU A 442 41.25 -2.00 17.44
C LEU A 442 42.07 -1.27 16.36
N ALA A 443 41.44 -0.89 15.24
CA ALA A 443 42.06 -0.09 14.19
C ALA A 443 42.46 1.32 14.67
N LEU A 444 41.60 1.98 15.46
CA LEU A 444 41.91 3.27 16.07
C LEU A 444 43.00 3.17 17.14
N GLY A 445 42.92 2.15 18.00
CA GLY A 445 43.94 1.89 19.01
C GLY A 445 45.32 1.65 18.37
N TRP A 446 45.34 0.92 17.25
CA TRP A 446 46.56 0.69 16.47
C TRP A 446 47.18 2.01 15.98
N HIS A 447 46.34 2.94 15.52
CA HIS A 447 46.78 4.22 14.97
C HIS A 447 47.26 5.22 16.04
N LEU A 448 46.73 5.13 17.27
CA LEU A 448 47.05 6.04 18.38
C LEU A 448 48.20 5.56 19.28
N LEU A 449 48.38 4.25 19.46
CA LEU A 449 49.26 3.69 20.50
C LEU A 449 50.39 2.81 19.96
N GLY A 450 50.30 2.36 18.71
CA GLY A 450 51.21 1.39 18.11
C GLY A 450 51.09 -0.01 18.71
N LEU A 451 51.52 -1.01 17.93
CA LEU A 451 51.45 -2.46 18.24
C LEU A 451 51.97 -2.86 19.64
N PRO A 452 53.13 -2.37 20.12
CA PRO A 452 53.67 -2.85 21.40
C PRO A 452 52.90 -2.33 22.62
N LEU A 453 52.36 -1.11 22.58
CA LEU A 453 51.64 -0.52 23.72
C LEU A 453 50.22 -1.11 23.86
N LEU A 454 49.61 -1.46 22.73
CA LEU A 454 48.28 -2.08 22.67
C LEU A 454 48.30 -3.50 23.25
N LEU A 455 49.35 -4.28 22.98
CA LEU A 455 49.56 -5.60 23.59
C LEU A 455 49.78 -5.51 25.11
N VAL A 456 50.50 -4.48 25.58
CA VAL A 456 50.72 -4.25 27.02
C VAL A 456 49.42 -3.88 27.74
N LEU A 457 48.56 -3.06 27.12
CA LEU A 457 47.26 -2.68 27.69
C LEU A 457 46.28 -3.86 27.75
N LEU A 458 46.22 -4.69 26.71
CA LEU A 458 45.38 -5.89 26.70
C LEU A 458 45.85 -6.93 27.74
N LEU A 459 47.15 -7.14 27.88
CA LEU A 459 47.72 -7.99 28.93
C LEU A 459 47.43 -7.42 30.34
N GLY A 460 47.58 -6.10 30.52
CA GLY A 460 47.28 -5.41 31.77
C GLY A 460 45.80 -5.50 32.17
N ALA A 461 44.88 -5.33 31.22
CA ALA A 461 43.44 -5.48 31.44
C ALA A 461 43.07 -6.93 31.80
N GLY A 462 43.67 -7.92 31.12
CA GLY A 462 43.50 -9.33 31.46
C GLY A 462 43.97 -9.67 32.88
N LEU A 463 45.12 -9.13 33.30
CA LEU A 463 45.66 -9.29 34.66
C LEU A 463 44.79 -8.58 35.72
N ALA A 464 44.27 -7.40 35.43
CA ALA A 464 43.38 -6.64 36.31
C ALA A 464 42.02 -7.32 36.50
N TRP A 465 41.44 -7.87 35.42
CA TRP A 465 40.20 -8.64 35.46
C TRP A 465 40.37 -9.93 36.28
N ARG A 466 41.50 -10.64 36.10
CA ARG A 466 41.84 -11.83 36.89
C ARG A 466 42.00 -11.52 38.39
N ARG A 467 42.62 -10.38 38.75
CA ARG A 467 42.72 -9.90 40.15
C ARG A 467 41.36 -9.54 40.75
N ARG A 468 40.47 -8.88 40.00
CA ARG A 468 39.12 -8.53 40.47
C ARG A 468 38.26 -9.78 40.72
N HIS A 469 38.36 -10.80 39.88
CA HIS A 469 37.66 -12.08 40.11
C HIS A 469 38.17 -12.83 41.34
N LEU A 470 39.47 -12.75 41.65
CA LEU A 470 40.03 -13.37 42.86
C LEU A 470 39.62 -12.62 44.15
N LEU A 471 39.55 -11.28 44.10
CA LEU A 471 39.11 -10.45 45.24
C LEU A 471 37.59 -10.54 45.48
N ALA A 472 36.78 -10.71 44.43
CA ALA A 472 35.34 -10.94 44.55
C ALA A 472 35.03 -12.28 45.27
N ARG A 473 35.87 -13.31 45.10
CA ARG A 473 35.75 -14.58 45.85
C ARG A 473 36.16 -14.47 47.33
N ALA A 474 36.98 -13.48 47.69
CA ALA A 474 37.44 -13.29 49.07
C ALA A 474 36.48 -12.49 49.97
N ARG A 475 35.50 -11.76 49.40
CA ARG A 475 34.60 -10.85 50.16
C ARG A 475 33.27 -11.47 50.63
N VAL A 476 33.02 -12.76 50.39
CA VAL A 476 31.75 -13.44 50.80
C VAL A 476 31.79 -14.02 52.23
N ARG A 477 32.90 -13.91 52.97
CA ARG A 477 32.92 -14.30 54.39
C ARG A 477 33.67 -13.28 55.23
N ARG A 478 32.94 -12.30 55.79
CA ARG A 478 33.05 -11.82 57.19
C ARG A 478 32.28 -10.50 57.40
N ARG A 479 31.37 -10.53 58.36
CA ARG A 479 30.81 -9.44 59.18
C ARG A 479 30.56 -10.04 60.57
N PRO A 480 30.30 -9.29 61.67
CA PRO A 480 30.54 -7.86 61.98
C PRO A 480 31.00 -7.60 63.46
N ALA A 481 31.23 -6.33 63.85
CA ALA A 481 31.00 -5.74 65.20
C ALA A 481 31.27 -4.20 65.14
N ARG A 482 30.30 -3.28 65.36
CA ARG A 482 29.84 -2.62 66.63
C ARG A 482 30.93 -1.66 67.22
N LEU A 483 30.75 -0.43 67.73
CA LEU A 483 29.69 0.47 68.31
C LEU A 483 30.39 1.88 68.52
N VAL A 484 29.77 3.08 68.34
CA VAL A 484 29.07 3.99 69.32
C VAL A 484 29.74 5.37 69.55
N VAL A 485 28.90 6.34 69.97
CA VAL A 485 29.07 7.70 70.58
C VAL A 485 28.90 8.87 69.57
N ALA A 486 27.74 9.56 69.48
CA ALA A 486 27.14 10.60 70.38
C ALA A 486 27.96 11.91 70.40
N ALA A 487 27.47 13.16 70.48
CA ALA A 487 26.17 13.86 70.50
C ALA A 487 26.49 15.39 70.52
N ALA A 488 25.45 16.24 70.62
CA ALA A 488 25.43 17.72 70.88
C ALA A 488 25.45 18.62 69.62
N THR A 489 24.57 19.61 69.40
CA THR A 489 23.60 20.40 70.20
C THR A 489 22.77 21.21 69.16
N SER A 490 21.44 21.17 69.06
CA SER A 490 20.39 21.76 69.93
C SER A 490 20.55 23.25 70.23
N LEU A 491 19.73 24.11 69.58
CA LEU A 491 18.81 25.10 70.17
C LEU A 491 18.63 26.35 69.28
N LEU A 492 17.42 26.54 68.75
CA LEU A 492 16.59 27.73 68.98
C LEU A 492 15.23 27.53 68.32
N ALA A 493 14.27 27.07 69.14
CA ALA A 493 12.85 27.25 68.90
C ALA A 493 12.46 28.66 69.36
N LEU A 494 11.57 29.31 68.61
CA LEU A 494 10.29 29.86 69.11
C LEU A 494 9.79 30.95 68.15
N ALA A 495 8.74 30.63 67.40
CA ALA A 495 7.59 31.52 67.18
C ALA A 495 6.53 30.71 66.41
N ALA A 496 5.50 30.26 67.12
CA ALA A 496 4.22 29.98 66.47
C ALA A 496 3.47 31.32 66.32
N PRO A 497 2.75 31.49 65.21
CA PRO A 497 1.36 31.85 65.39
C PRO A 497 0.41 30.98 64.57
N ALA A 498 -0.75 30.76 65.18
CA ALA A 498 -2.08 30.75 64.58
C ALA A 498 -2.38 29.74 63.46
N ALA A 499 -3.37 28.89 63.77
CA ALA A 499 -4.17 28.18 62.79
C ALA A 499 -4.73 29.16 61.74
N ALA A 500 -4.27 29.02 60.51
CA ALA A 500 -5.07 29.26 59.33
C ALA A 500 -5.49 27.88 58.81
N GLN A 501 -6.76 27.68 58.50
CA GLN A 501 -7.21 26.55 57.68
C GLN A 501 -6.64 26.75 56.27
N GLY A 502 -5.37 26.44 56.11
CA GLY A 502 -4.68 26.44 54.83
C GLY A 502 -4.99 25.13 54.13
N TRP A 503 -5.49 25.25 52.91
CA TRP A 503 -5.59 24.17 51.95
C TRP A 503 -4.22 23.47 51.87
N ASP A 504 -4.11 22.26 52.45
CA ASP A 504 -2.87 21.49 52.43
C ASP A 504 -2.75 20.89 51.02
N PRO A 505 -1.77 21.30 50.20
CA PRO A 505 -1.69 20.81 48.84
C PRO A 505 -1.14 19.39 48.85
N TYR A 506 -1.71 18.46 48.09
CA TYR A 506 -1.39 17.02 48.22
C TYR A 506 0.11 16.64 47.99
N TRP A 507 0.96 17.55 47.50
CA TRP A 507 2.42 17.36 47.44
C TRP A 507 3.12 17.48 48.80
N SER A 508 2.42 17.84 49.88
CA SER A 508 2.95 17.90 51.24
C SER A 508 2.83 16.57 52.00
N ASP A 509 2.26 15.51 51.43
CA ASP A 509 2.09 14.23 52.14
C ASP A 509 3.45 13.57 52.45
N PRO A 510 3.82 13.41 53.73
CA PRO A 510 4.96 12.57 54.09
C PRO A 510 4.56 11.11 53.89
N VAL A 511 5.15 10.49 52.86
CA VAL A 511 5.03 9.07 52.51
C VAL A 511 5.02 8.17 53.76
N VAL A 512 3.98 7.34 53.86
CA VAL A 512 3.86 6.24 54.81
C VAL A 512 5.11 5.36 54.72
N THR A 513 5.90 5.36 55.79
CA THR A 513 7.07 4.51 55.95
C THR A 513 6.64 3.06 56.19
N SER A 514 6.65 2.21 55.15
CA SER A 514 6.85 0.77 55.32
C SER A 514 7.25 0.07 54.01
N ALA A 515 8.41 -0.59 54.07
CA ALA A 515 8.94 -1.61 53.14
C ALA A 515 9.45 -1.15 51.76
N GLY A 516 10.78 -0.94 51.68
CA GLY A 516 11.57 -0.95 50.45
C GLY A 516 11.51 0.36 49.66
N ALA A 517 12.53 1.21 49.82
CA ALA A 517 12.68 2.42 49.00
C ALA A 517 12.80 2.04 47.51
N ILE A 518 11.68 2.14 46.80
CA ILE A 518 11.66 2.21 45.34
C ILE A 518 12.22 3.61 44.99
N ASP A 519 13.13 3.68 44.02
CA ASP A 519 13.67 4.93 43.45
C ASP A 519 12.48 5.69 42.81
N ASP A 520 11.80 6.53 43.59
CA ASP A 520 10.52 7.21 43.28
C ASP A 520 10.69 8.39 42.31
N GLN A 521 11.66 8.28 41.39
CA GLN A 521 12.07 9.34 40.48
C GLN A 521 12.02 8.82 39.04
N PRO A 522 11.39 9.56 38.10
CA PRO A 522 11.27 9.12 36.72
C PRO A 522 12.65 8.93 36.09
N ARG A 523 12.80 7.83 35.38
CA ARG A 523 14.03 7.44 34.68
C ARG A 523 13.89 7.55 33.18
N TRP A 524 12.67 7.50 32.68
CA TRP A 524 12.35 7.58 31.27
C TRP A 524 11.42 8.75 31.00
N HIS A 525 11.61 9.37 29.85
CA HIS A 525 10.70 10.36 29.30
C HIS A 525 10.34 9.94 27.88
N ALA A 526 9.06 10.08 27.52
CA ALA A 526 8.58 9.91 26.16
C ALA A 526 7.77 11.14 25.75
N GLY A 527 8.09 11.70 24.59
CA GLY A 527 7.47 12.90 24.06
C GLY A 527 6.91 12.69 22.65
N LEU A 528 5.81 13.40 22.36
CA LEU A 528 5.31 13.61 21.00
C LEU A 528 5.38 15.10 20.68
N ARG A 529 6.07 15.46 19.60
CA ARG A 529 6.23 16.81 19.07
C ARG A 529 5.52 16.96 17.73
N LEU A 530 4.94 18.12 17.51
CA LEU A 530 4.31 18.55 16.27
C LEU A 530 4.72 20.00 16.01
N GLY A 531 5.20 20.29 14.81
CA GLY A 531 5.65 21.64 14.45
C GLY A 531 5.63 21.83 12.94
N PRO A 532 5.55 23.08 12.44
CA PRO A 532 5.85 23.34 11.04
C PRO A 532 7.28 22.93 10.73
N TYR A 533 7.54 22.53 9.49
CA TYR A 533 8.86 22.16 9.01
C TYR A 533 9.02 22.63 7.57
N LEU A 534 10.11 23.34 7.32
CA LEU A 534 10.55 23.77 6.00
C LEU A 534 12.02 23.38 5.83
N PRO A 535 12.36 22.44 4.94
CA PRO A 535 13.76 22.07 4.76
C PRO A 535 14.55 23.23 4.15
N ALA A 536 15.75 23.48 4.66
CA ALA A 536 16.68 24.51 4.18
C ALA A 536 17.34 24.18 2.81
N ILE A 537 16.60 23.55 1.89
CA ILE A 537 17.04 23.25 0.52
C ILE A 537 17.11 24.55 -0.28
N ASP A 538 16.14 25.44 -0.07
CA ASP A 538 16.09 26.74 -0.75
C ASP A 538 17.25 27.65 -0.33
N ASP A 539 17.66 27.59 0.94
CA ASP A 539 18.84 28.32 1.43
C ASP A 539 20.14 27.82 0.78
N GLN A 540 20.21 26.53 0.44
CA GLN A 540 21.37 25.91 -0.20
C GLN A 540 21.42 26.21 -1.71
N ALA A 541 20.29 26.02 -2.39
CA ALA A 541 20.21 26.18 -3.84
C ALA A 541 20.12 27.65 -4.26
N GLY A 542 19.58 28.52 -3.41
CA GLY A 542 19.24 29.90 -3.73
C GLY A 542 18.02 30.02 -4.66
N GLY A 543 17.66 31.27 -4.98
CA GLY A 543 16.47 31.61 -5.79
C GLY A 543 15.41 32.35 -4.98
N ASP A 544 14.47 32.99 -5.69
CA ASP A 544 13.29 33.64 -5.10
C ASP A 544 12.08 33.48 -6.06
N PRO A 545 11.15 32.54 -5.79
CA PRO A 545 11.20 31.52 -4.73
C PRO A 545 12.30 30.46 -4.98
N GLY A 546 12.73 29.77 -3.91
CA GLY A 546 13.68 28.64 -4.02
C GLY A 546 13.02 27.38 -4.61
N PRO A 547 13.80 26.38 -5.06
CA PRO A 547 13.27 25.19 -5.75
C PRO A 547 12.25 24.37 -4.95
N PHE A 548 12.44 24.20 -3.64
CA PHE A 548 11.52 23.47 -2.78
C PHE A 548 10.20 24.22 -2.60
N GLU A 549 10.25 25.53 -2.32
CA GLU A 549 9.06 26.36 -2.25
C GLU A 549 8.34 26.48 -3.60
N GLU A 550 9.07 26.58 -4.71
CA GLU A 550 8.47 26.64 -6.05
C GLU A 550 7.77 25.32 -6.41
N MET A 551 8.38 24.16 -6.12
CA MET A 551 7.78 22.86 -6.42
C MET A 551 6.65 22.51 -5.45
N PHE A 552 6.94 22.52 -4.15
CA PHE A 552 6.04 21.99 -3.14
C PHE A 552 5.22 23.09 -2.44
N GLY A 553 5.65 24.35 -2.46
CA GLY A 553 5.12 25.43 -1.62
C GLY A 553 5.79 25.46 -0.23
N GLY A 554 5.25 26.25 0.70
CA GLY A 554 5.85 26.51 2.02
C GLY A 554 5.86 25.35 3.06
N SER A 555 5.91 25.68 4.34
CA SER A 555 6.10 24.68 5.42
C SER A 555 4.96 23.64 5.52
N GLY A 556 5.28 22.41 5.91
CA GLY A 556 4.30 21.37 6.27
C GLY A 556 4.41 20.94 7.74
N LEU A 557 3.54 20.06 8.22
CA LEU A 557 3.57 19.58 9.61
C LEU A 557 4.51 18.37 9.77
N MET A 558 5.37 18.38 10.78
CA MET A 558 6.27 17.27 11.10
C MET A 558 6.01 16.70 12.50
N PRO A 559 5.44 15.49 12.60
CA PRO A 559 5.41 14.73 13.85
C PRO A 559 6.79 14.14 14.19
N VAL A 560 7.17 14.22 15.47
CA VAL A 560 8.39 13.60 16.00
C VAL A 560 8.08 12.93 17.33
N ILE A 561 8.58 11.72 17.52
CA ILE A 561 8.54 10.99 18.80
C ILE A 561 9.95 11.04 19.38
N ASP A 562 10.07 11.30 20.67
CA ASP A 562 11.34 11.25 21.40
C ASP A 562 11.25 10.41 22.67
N VAL A 563 12.38 9.79 23.01
CA VAL A 563 12.56 8.98 24.22
C VAL A 563 13.89 9.35 24.86
N ASP A 564 13.84 9.75 26.13
CA ASP A 564 15.01 10.14 26.92
C ASP A 564 15.19 9.23 28.13
N TRP A 565 16.44 8.95 28.49
CA TRP A 565 16.84 8.22 29.70
C TRP A 565 17.72 9.09 30.59
N PHE A 566 17.29 9.30 31.84
CA PHE A 566 17.99 10.15 32.80
C PHE A 566 18.92 9.35 33.71
N PHE A 567 20.20 9.76 33.75
CA PHE A 567 21.23 9.10 34.56
C PHE A 567 21.78 9.96 35.71
N LEU A 568 21.57 11.28 35.68
CA LEU A 568 21.99 12.19 36.75
C LEU A 568 20.81 13.08 37.17
N ARG A 569 20.58 13.19 38.49
CA ARG A 569 19.35 13.75 39.08
C ARG A 569 19.57 14.70 40.27
N ARG A 570 20.69 15.43 40.33
CA ARG A 570 21.07 16.20 41.54
C ARG A 570 20.49 17.62 41.59
N PHE A 571 20.58 18.35 40.48
CA PHE A 571 20.14 19.75 40.35
C PHE A 571 19.25 19.91 39.11
N GLY A 572 18.32 18.98 38.92
CA GLY A 572 17.64 18.73 37.65
C GLY A 572 18.00 17.36 37.08
N GLN A 573 17.45 17.03 35.92
CA GLN A 573 17.62 15.76 35.24
C GLN A 573 18.52 15.93 34.03
N LEU A 574 19.61 15.16 33.97
CA LEU A 574 20.48 15.05 32.80
C LEU A 574 20.37 13.64 32.24
N GLY A 575 20.12 13.57 30.93
CA GLY A 575 19.82 12.33 30.23
C GLY A 575 20.36 12.31 28.81
N VAL A 576 20.28 11.13 28.21
CA VAL A 576 20.52 10.91 26.79
C VAL A 576 19.24 10.38 26.16
N GLY A 577 18.95 10.78 24.94
CA GLY A 577 17.76 10.35 24.24
C GLY A 577 17.93 10.21 22.75
N GLY A 578 16.86 9.77 22.12
CA GLY A 578 16.75 9.66 20.68
C GLY A 578 15.39 10.14 20.22
N SER A 579 15.34 10.66 18.99
CA SER A 579 14.10 11.06 18.35
C SER A 579 14.00 10.56 16.92
N VAL A 580 12.78 10.24 16.50
CA VAL A 580 12.41 9.87 15.13
C VAL A 580 11.17 10.64 14.72
N GLY A 581 11.20 11.24 13.54
CA GLY A 581 10.03 11.91 12.96
C GLY A 581 9.79 11.48 11.53
N PHE A 582 8.78 12.06 10.91
CA PHE A 582 8.48 11.87 9.50
C PHE A 582 7.96 13.17 8.88
N TYR A 583 8.45 13.50 7.70
CA TYR A 583 7.96 14.60 6.89
C TYR A 583 7.79 14.13 5.45
N GLY A 584 6.72 14.58 4.80
CA GLY A 584 6.41 14.22 3.43
C GLY A 584 5.58 15.30 2.77
N LYS A 585 5.87 15.58 1.50
CA LYS A 585 5.12 16.52 0.68
C LYS A 585 5.10 16.05 -0.77
N SER A 586 4.00 16.31 -1.45
CA SER A 586 3.79 15.96 -2.85
C SER A 586 3.32 17.19 -3.62
N ALA A 587 3.65 17.25 -4.91
CA ALA A 587 3.20 18.30 -5.82
C ALA A 587 3.18 17.80 -7.27
N LYS A 588 2.47 18.51 -8.14
CA LYS A 588 2.47 18.22 -9.58
C LYS A 588 3.82 18.59 -10.19
N ALA A 589 4.35 17.70 -11.03
CA ALA A 589 5.60 17.94 -11.74
C ALA A 589 5.44 19.12 -12.72
N PHE A 590 6.55 19.69 -13.18
CA PHE A 590 6.52 20.75 -14.19
C PHE A 590 6.42 20.15 -15.59
N THR A 591 5.77 20.83 -16.53
CA THR A 591 5.83 20.41 -17.95
C THR A 591 7.26 20.57 -18.47
N ALA A 592 7.70 19.62 -19.31
CA ALA A 592 9.05 19.69 -19.88
C ALA A 592 9.24 20.94 -20.73
N GLY A 593 10.41 21.57 -20.58
CA GLY A 593 10.77 22.80 -21.27
C GLY A 593 10.38 24.09 -20.54
N SER A 594 9.67 24.00 -19.40
CA SER A 594 9.54 25.13 -18.48
C SER A 594 10.88 25.40 -17.79
N MET A 595 11.33 26.66 -17.75
CA MET A 595 12.62 27.00 -17.15
C MET A 595 12.45 27.41 -15.69
N PRO A 596 13.45 27.11 -14.82
CA PRO A 596 13.50 27.64 -13.46
C PRO A 596 13.30 29.16 -13.43
N GLY A 597 12.29 29.62 -12.67
CA GLY A 597 12.00 31.05 -12.49
C GLY A 597 11.04 31.68 -13.52
N ASP A 598 10.47 30.91 -14.45
CA ASP A 598 9.38 31.39 -15.31
C ASP A 598 8.14 31.77 -14.46
N PRO A 599 7.45 32.88 -14.75
CA PRO A 599 6.19 33.21 -14.07
C PRO A 599 5.10 32.21 -14.50
N ASP A 600 4.35 31.68 -13.52
CA ASP A 600 3.25 30.73 -13.73
C ASP A 600 3.68 29.46 -14.51
N ARG A 601 4.79 28.81 -14.09
CA ARG A 601 5.23 27.53 -14.67
C ARG A 601 4.10 26.51 -14.72
N GLU A 602 3.85 26.04 -15.93
CA GLU A 602 2.82 25.06 -16.23
C GLU A 602 3.12 23.72 -15.52
N ARG A 603 2.06 23.13 -14.96
CA ARG A 603 2.11 21.86 -14.23
C ARG A 603 1.59 20.74 -15.11
N ALA A 604 2.22 19.57 -15.00
CA ALA A 604 1.71 18.35 -15.59
C ALA A 604 0.69 17.71 -14.63
N ASP A 605 -0.60 17.87 -14.91
CA ASP A 605 -1.68 17.37 -14.03
C ASP A 605 -1.65 15.84 -13.87
N GLY A 606 -1.18 15.12 -14.88
CA GLY A 606 -1.03 13.66 -14.87
C GLY A 606 0.10 13.12 -13.98
N ASP A 607 0.97 13.98 -13.42
CA ASP A 607 2.23 13.57 -12.78
C ASP A 607 2.46 14.21 -11.41
N GLU A 608 2.87 13.40 -10.43
CA GLU A 608 3.14 13.85 -9.06
C GLU A 608 4.56 13.48 -8.62
N THR A 609 5.35 14.48 -8.23
CA THR A 609 6.63 14.29 -7.55
C THR A 609 6.43 14.40 -6.04
N SER A 610 7.25 13.68 -5.26
CA SER A 610 7.15 13.71 -3.80
C SER A 610 8.50 13.83 -3.12
N PHE A 611 8.58 14.58 -2.02
CA PHE A 611 9.73 14.64 -1.14
C PHE A 611 9.37 13.98 0.19
N ARG A 612 10.21 13.05 0.66
CA ARG A 612 10.02 12.37 1.95
C ARG A 612 11.31 12.38 2.77
N LEU A 613 11.15 12.53 4.07
CA LEU A 613 12.23 12.71 5.03
C LEU A 613 11.91 11.98 6.35
N LEU A 614 12.91 11.29 6.88
CA LEU A 614 12.90 10.63 8.18
C LEU A 614 14.01 11.24 9.05
N PRO A 615 13.70 12.26 9.87
CA PRO A 615 14.67 12.83 10.79
C PRO A 615 14.96 11.89 11.97
N LEU A 616 16.24 11.56 12.16
CA LEU A 616 16.73 10.84 13.34
C LEU A 616 17.68 11.74 14.11
N ALA A 617 17.63 11.69 15.45
CA ALA A 617 18.61 12.40 16.27
C ALA A 617 18.96 11.64 17.54
N ALA A 618 20.19 11.82 18.02
CA ALA A 618 20.67 11.40 19.32
C ALA A 618 21.05 12.64 20.13
N THR A 619 20.44 12.83 21.30
CA THR A 619 20.49 14.07 22.06
C THR A 619 20.99 13.85 23.49
N LEU A 620 21.68 14.85 24.02
CA LEU A 620 21.85 15.07 25.43
C LEU A 620 20.77 16.06 25.88
N VAL A 621 20.02 15.72 26.93
CA VAL A 621 18.92 16.54 27.44
C VAL A 621 19.19 16.95 28.89
N TYR A 622 18.95 18.21 29.21
CA TYR A 622 18.98 18.73 30.56
C TYR A 622 17.64 19.42 30.89
N ARG A 623 16.96 18.95 31.94
CA ARG A 623 15.68 19.49 32.43
C ARG A 623 15.87 20.05 33.84
N PHE A 624 15.49 21.30 34.03
CA PHE A 624 15.62 21.99 35.32
C PHE A 624 14.37 21.79 36.18
N THR A 625 14.22 20.59 36.75
CA THR A 625 13.05 20.21 37.58
C THR A 625 13.02 20.87 38.96
N TYR A 626 14.10 21.52 39.38
CA TYR A 626 14.22 22.15 40.71
C TYR A 626 13.10 23.16 41.00
N LEU A 627 12.59 23.86 39.98
CA LEU A 627 11.48 24.80 40.12
C LEU A 627 10.20 24.10 40.61
N ASP A 628 9.89 22.93 40.05
CA ASP A 628 8.73 22.15 40.47
C ASP A 628 9.01 21.41 41.77
N ASP A 629 10.14 20.69 41.84
CA ASP A 629 10.48 19.79 42.95
C ASP A 629 10.69 20.53 44.29
N ARG A 630 11.15 21.79 44.27
CA ARG A 630 11.49 22.56 45.48
C ARG A 630 10.68 23.84 45.66
N LEU A 631 10.34 24.53 44.58
CA LEU A 631 9.63 25.82 44.65
C LEU A 631 8.13 25.68 44.35
N GLY A 632 7.67 24.51 43.89
CA GLY A 632 6.27 24.26 43.60
C GLY A 632 5.73 24.95 42.34
N ILE A 633 6.62 25.44 41.46
CA ILE A 633 6.27 26.09 40.22
C ILE A 633 6.18 25.00 39.13
N PRO A 634 5.03 24.79 38.46
CA PRO A 634 4.81 23.66 37.53
C PRO A 634 5.53 23.82 36.18
N LEU A 635 6.64 24.56 36.14
CA LEU A 635 7.39 24.90 34.94
C LEU A 635 8.76 24.21 34.98
N VAL A 636 9.09 23.51 33.90
CA VAL A 636 10.36 22.82 33.72
C VAL A 636 11.05 23.33 32.46
N PRO A 637 11.94 24.34 32.59
CA PRO A 637 12.81 24.75 31.50
C PRO A 637 13.76 23.61 31.14
N TYR A 638 13.99 23.40 29.86
CA TYR A 638 14.92 22.37 29.40
C TYR A 638 15.68 22.78 28.14
N ALA A 639 16.79 22.09 27.90
CA ALA A 639 17.61 22.24 26.72
C ALA A 639 18.06 20.88 26.21
N ARG A 640 18.18 20.75 24.88
CA ARG A 640 18.68 19.57 24.19
C ARG A 640 19.80 19.98 23.23
N ALA A 641 20.80 19.12 23.10
CA ALA A 641 21.85 19.28 22.09
C ALA A 641 22.27 17.90 21.59
N GLY A 642 22.44 17.73 20.29
CA GLY A 642 22.64 16.40 19.71
C GLY A 642 23.17 16.39 18.29
N LEU A 643 23.34 15.17 17.79
CA LEU A 643 23.69 14.87 16.41
C LEU A 643 22.45 14.36 15.69
N SER A 644 22.28 14.78 14.44
CA SER A 644 21.13 14.45 13.61
C SER A 644 21.57 13.70 12.35
N TYR A 645 20.73 12.79 11.88
CA TYR A 645 20.92 12.02 10.66
C TYR A 645 19.58 11.87 9.95
N TYR A 646 19.35 12.69 8.94
CA TYR A 646 18.07 12.77 8.25
C TYR A 646 18.14 11.96 6.96
N VAL A 647 17.32 10.93 6.84
CA VAL A 647 17.22 10.10 5.64
C VAL A 647 16.16 10.70 4.74
N TRP A 648 16.46 10.92 3.46
CA TRP A 648 15.54 11.54 2.51
C TRP A 648 15.49 10.79 1.20
N TRP A 649 14.38 10.94 0.49
CA TRP A 649 14.22 10.48 -0.88
C TRP A 649 13.17 11.29 -1.63
N VAL A 650 13.38 11.43 -2.93
CA VAL A 650 12.46 12.09 -3.87
C VAL A 650 11.85 11.01 -4.77
N GLY A 651 10.53 11.05 -4.92
CA GLY A 651 9.79 10.20 -5.84
C GLY A 651 9.65 10.87 -7.20
N ALA A 652 9.94 10.11 -8.25
CA ALA A 652 9.62 10.47 -9.64
C ALA A 652 8.11 10.31 -9.91
N PRO A 653 7.61 10.97 -10.96
CA PRO A 653 6.21 10.85 -11.40
C PRO A 653 5.74 9.43 -11.74
N ASP A 654 6.66 8.57 -12.18
CA ASP A 654 6.40 7.16 -12.47
C ASP A 654 6.27 6.27 -11.19
N GLY A 655 6.42 6.87 -10.00
CA GLY A 655 6.36 6.20 -8.71
C GLY A 655 7.69 5.57 -8.27
N THR A 656 8.75 5.70 -9.07
CA THR A 656 10.10 5.25 -8.72
C THR A 656 10.87 6.34 -7.94
N VAL A 657 12.15 6.13 -7.69
CA VAL A 657 13.01 7.14 -7.08
C VAL A 657 13.50 8.05 -8.19
N ALA A 658 13.39 9.37 -8.01
CA ALA A 658 13.86 10.34 -8.99
C ALA A 658 15.33 10.15 -9.34
N GLU A 659 15.68 10.39 -10.59
CA GLU A 659 17.02 10.17 -11.14
C GLU A 659 17.40 11.35 -12.02
N ASP A 660 18.61 11.88 -11.82
CA ASP A 660 19.20 12.87 -12.71
C ASP A 660 20.36 12.23 -13.50
N TYR A 661 20.47 12.59 -14.79
CA TYR A 661 21.52 12.12 -15.68
C TYR A 661 22.44 13.27 -16.06
N PRO A 662 23.78 13.07 -16.07
CA PRO A 662 24.70 14.10 -16.53
C PRO A 662 24.33 14.63 -17.91
N MET A 663 24.43 15.94 -18.13
CA MET A 663 24.05 16.57 -19.40
C MET A 663 24.71 15.87 -20.61
N GLY A 664 23.89 15.37 -21.54
CA GLY A 664 24.34 14.63 -22.73
C GLY A 664 24.50 13.11 -22.54
N CYS A 665 24.14 12.57 -21.37
CA CYS A 665 24.07 11.13 -21.14
C CYS A 665 22.70 10.55 -21.51
N THR A 666 22.71 9.33 -22.05
CA THR A 666 21.49 8.52 -22.28
C THR A 666 21.45 7.38 -21.25
N PRO A 667 20.27 7.10 -20.65
CA PRO A 667 20.11 5.97 -19.74
C PRO A 667 20.61 4.66 -20.37
N GLY A 668 21.49 3.94 -19.65
CA GLY A 668 22.05 2.66 -20.09
C GLY A 668 23.33 2.73 -20.94
N ALA A 669 23.82 3.93 -21.29
CA ALA A 669 25.12 4.08 -21.93
C ALA A 669 26.29 3.83 -20.94
N THR A 670 27.39 3.23 -21.43
CA THR A 670 28.58 2.94 -20.61
C THR A 670 29.17 4.24 -20.05
N GLY A 671 29.19 4.38 -18.72
CA GLY A 671 29.69 5.59 -18.04
C GLY A 671 28.62 6.63 -17.70
N CYS A 672 27.35 6.36 -18.01
CA CYS A 672 26.21 7.19 -17.61
C CYS A 672 25.50 6.55 -16.41
N GLU A 673 26.01 6.82 -15.21
CA GLU A 673 25.36 6.43 -13.95
C GLU A 673 24.43 7.54 -13.47
N ALA A 674 23.20 7.18 -13.16
CA ALA A 674 22.19 8.13 -12.66
C ALA A 674 22.48 8.57 -11.22
N ASN A 675 22.36 9.87 -10.96
CA ASN A 675 22.32 10.41 -9.61
C ASN A 675 20.92 10.18 -9.03
N LYS A 676 20.76 9.12 -8.23
CA LYS A 676 19.46 8.74 -7.64
C LYS A 676 19.14 9.60 -6.43
N ALA A 677 17.95 10.20 -6.40
CA ALA A 677 17.43 11.09 -5.37
C ALA A 677 17.07 10.38 -4.05
N ARG A 678 17.99 9.62 -3.47
CA ARG A 678 17.84 8.98 -2.16
C ARG A 678 19.13 9.09 -1.39
N GLY A 679 19.10 9.57 -0.15
CA GLY A 679 20.33 9.82 0.59
C GLY A 679 20.09 10.05 2.07
N ALA A 680 21.14 10.54 2.73
CA ALA A 680 21.03 11.00 4.09
C ALA A 680 22.03 12.11 4.39
N SER A 681 21.60 13.07 5.18
CA SER A 681 22.40 14.23 5.59
C SER A 681 22.63 14.16 7.10
N ALA A 682 23.88 14.37 7.52
CA ALA A 682 24.27 14.41 8.92
C ALA A 682 24.39 15.86 9.38
N GLY A 683 24.19 16.10 10.68
CA GLY A 683 24.21 17.45 11.23
C GLY A 683 24.22 17.48 12.75
N TYR A 684 23.97 18.67 13.28
CA TYR A 684 23.78 18.91 14.70
C TYR A 684 22.47 19.65 14.93
N GLN A 685 21.87 19.41 16.10
CA GLN A 685 20.67 20.13 16.52
C GLN A 685 20.80 20.59 17.96
N GLY A 686 20.19 21.73 18.25
CA GLY A 686 20.01 22.27 19.57
C GLY A 686 18.57 22.73 19.76
N SER A 687 18.02 22.53 20.94
CA SER A 687 16.71 23.09 21.27
C SER A 687 16.63 23.59 22.70
N ILE A 688 15.76 24.56 22.89
CA ILE A 688 15.39 25.09 24.20
C ILE A 688 13.87 25.05 24.30
N GLY A 689 13.37 24.64 25.45
CA GLY A 689 11.94 24.50 25.65
C GLY A 689 11.50 24.71 27.07
N LEU A 690 10.19 24.79 27.23
CA LEU A 690 9.51 24.92 28.51
C LEU A 690 8.38 23.91 28.56
N ALA A 691 8.42 23.03 29.57
CA ALA A 691 7.35 22.08 29.84
C ALA A 691 6.51 22.53 31.03
N LEU A 692 5.19 22.36 30.92
CA LEU A 692 4.21 22.58 31.97
C LEU A 692 3.68 21.23 32.45
N ARG A 693 3.89 20.94 33.72
CA ARG A 693 3.44 19.72 34.39
C ARG A 693 1.96 19.80 34.75
N ALA A 694 1.13 19.00 34.09
CA ALA A 694 -0.33 19.09 34.15
C ALA A 694 -0.92 18.53 35.45
N GLU A 695 -0.20 17.65 36.15
CA GLU A 695 -0.61 17.06 37.43
C GLU A 695 -0.81 18.09 38.56
N ARG A 696 -0.30 19.31 38.38
CA ARG A 696 -0.50 20.44 39.31
C ARG A 696 -1.86 21.14 39.11
N ILE A 697 -2.56 20.82 38.03
CA ILE A 697 -3.87 21.41 37.67
C ILE A 697 -5.02 20.57 38.26
N ASP A 698 -4.88 19.23 38.28
CA ASP A 698 -5.87 18.29 38.83
C ASP A 698 -5.20 17.17 39.64
N GLY A 699 -5.40 17.18 40.96
CA GLY A 699 -4.78 16.23 41.89
C GLY A 699 -5.40 14.83 41.90
N ASP A 700 -6.64 14.66 41.44
CA ASP A 700 -7.30 13.35 41.39
C ASP A 700 -6.82 12.56 40.17
N ALA A 701 -6.64 13.23 39.02
CA ALA A 701 -6.00 12.66 37.84
C ALA A 701 -4.55 12.20 38.13
N ALA A 702 -3.80 12.99 38.89
CA ALA A 702 -2.42 12.69 39.28
C ALA A 702 -2.27 11.42 40.13
N ARG A 703 -3.27 11.06 40.96
CA ARG A 703 -3.26 9.80 41.73
C ARG A 703 -3.48 8.59 40.83
N SER A 704 -4.48 8.65 39.95
CA SER A 704 -4.74 7.56 38.99
C SER A 704 -3.58 7.33 38.02
N MET A 705 -2.84 8.37 37.65
CA MET A 705 -1.67 8.25 36.77
C MET A 705 -0.52 7.48 37.42
N ARG A 706 -0.22 7.74 38.71
CA ARG A 706 0.82 7.01 39.41
C ARG A 706 0.54 5.52 39.57
N ASP A 707 -0.72 5.14 39.74
CA ASP A 707 -1.13 3.73 39.78
C ASP A 707 -0.85 3.01 38.43
N SER A 708 -0.75 3.75 37.33
CA SER A 708 -0.37 3.23 36.00
C SER A 708 1.15 3.20 35.74
N GLY A 709 1.96 3.66 36.70
CA GLY A 709 3.43 3.78 36.56
C GLY A 709 3.88 5.04 35.84
N LEU A 710 3.00 6.03 35.72
CA LEU A 710 3.28 7.33 35.10
C LEU A 710 3.44 8.40 36.18
N PHE A 711 4.62 8.99 36.27
CA PHE A 711 4.97 9.96 37.31
C PHE A 711 4.48 11.37 36.99
N HIS A 712 4.68 11.81 35.75
CA HIS A 712 4.30 13.15 35.28
C HIS A 712 3.74 13.09 33.87
N ALA A 713 2.78 13.97 33.56
CA ALA A 713 2.36 14.26 32.19
C ALA A 713 2.26 15.75 31.99
N GLY A 714 2.68 16.23 30.83
CA GLY A 714 2.75 17.65 30.56
C GLY A 714 2.52 18.01 29.11
N PHE A 715 2.53 19.33 28.89
CA PHE A 715 2.61 19.92 27.56
C PHE A 715 3.85 20.81 27.51
N TYR A 716 4.46 20.92 26.34
CA TYR A 716 5.64 21.77 26.17
C TYR A 716 5.65 22.51 24.85
N GLY A 717 6.41 23.61 24.84
CA GLY A 717 6.82 24.32 23.64
C GLY A 717 8.34 24.33 23.55
N GLU A 718 8.87 24.11 22.34
CA GLU A 718 10.30 23.97 22.07
C GLU A 718 10.68 24.78 20.82
N LEU A 719 11.74 25.59 20.91
CA LEU A 719 12.41 26.15 19.73
C LEU A 719 13.60 25.27 19.40
N GLN A 720 13.62 24.70 18.20
CA GLN A 720 14.68 23.85 17.69
C GLN A 720 15.42 24.53 16.55
N LEU A 721 16.74 24.46 16.61
CA LEU A 721 17.68 24.80 15.54
C LEU A 721 18.38 23.51 15.12
N ALA A 722 18.13 23.05 13.90
CA ALA A 722 18.78 21.87 13.33
C ALA A 722 19.53 22.28 12.06
N ASN A 723 20.86 22.18 12.09
CA ASN A 723 21.68 22.33 10.91
C ASN A 723 22.09 20.95 10.41
N VAL A 724 21.47 20.51 9.30
CA VAL A 724 21.59 19.16 8.73
C VAL A 724 21.92 19.24 7.24
N ASP A 725 23.12 19.74 6.97
CA ASP A 725 23.70 20.07 5.66
C ASP A 725 24.92 19.21 5.30
N GLY A 726 25.11 18.07 5.99
CA GLY A 726 26.30 17.25 5.81
C GLY A 726 27.57 17.86 6.43
N PHE A 727 27.43 18.78 7.39
CA PHE A 727 28.50 19.58 7.98
C PHE A 727 29.11 20.58 6.99
N GLY A 728 28.25 21.23 6.20
CA GLY A 728 28.59 22.25 5.21
C GLY A 728 29.17 21.70 3.90
N LYS A 729 28.71 20.53 3.45
CA LYS A 729 29.16 19.94 2.18
C LYS A 729 28.14 20.19 1.08
N ASP A 730 28.57 20.82 -0.02
CA ASP A 730 27.68 21.15 -1.15
C ASP A 730 27.09 19.90 -1.82
N SER A 731 27.81 18.76 -1.76
CA SER A 731 27.32 17.46 -2.27
C SER A 731 26.31 16.74 -1.36
N LYS A 732 25.80 17.40 -0.32
CA LYS A 732 24.79 16.87 0.59
C LYS A 732 23.60 17.82 0.67
N LEU A 733 22.41 17.24 0.63
CA LEU A 733 21.17 18.01 0.66
C LEU A 733 20.99 18.67 2.04
N SER A 734 20.78 19.98 2.07
CA SER A 734 20.46 20.75 3.26
C SER A 734 19.00 20.51 3.67
N VAL A 735 18.81 19.67 4.69
CA VAL A 735 17.49 19.31 5.23
C VAL A 735 17.38 19.73 6.70
N GLY A 736 18.10 20.77 7.09
CA GLY A 736 17.94 21.43 8.38
C GLY A 736 16.70 22.32 8.42
N ASP A 737 16.37 22.82 9.62
CA ASP A 737 15.32 23.82 9.83
C ASP A 737 15.49 24.52 11.20
N THR A 738 14.97 25.74 11.31
CA THR A 738 14.74 26.45 12.58
C THR A 738 13.25 26.60 12.82
N THR A 739 12.70 25.81 13.75
CA THR A 739 11.25 25.71 13.94
C THR A 739 10.81 25.59 15.39
N TRP A 740 9.52 25.81 15.61
CA TRP A 740 8.84 25.62 16.89
C TRP A 740 8.10 24.29 16.91
N PHE A 741 8.28 23.51 17.97
CA PHE A 741 7.46 22.36 18.27
C PHE A 741 6.56 22.65 19.46
N VAL A 742 5.36 22.09 19.42
CA VAL A 742 4.49 21.91 20.57
C VAL A 742 4.24 20.43 20.77
N GLY A 743 4.06 20.00 22.01
CA GLY A 743 3.99 18.59 22.30
C GLY A 743 3.38 18.26 23.64
N ALA A 744 3.25 16.95 23.85
CA ALA A 744 2.91 16.35 25.13
C ALA A 744 4.04 15.43 25.57
N ASP A 745 4.35 15.43 26.86
CA ASP A 745 5.38 14.61 27.48
C ASP A 745 4.85 13.72 28.60
N PHE A 746 5.51 12.58 28.78
CA PHE A 746 5.20 11.58 29.79
C PHE A 746 6.48 11.11 30.47
N GLU A 747 6.48 11.05 31.80
CA GLU A 747 7.62 10.61 32.61
C GLU A 747 7.29 9.30 33.34
N PHE A 748 8.21 8.32 33.27
CA PHE A 748 8.06 6.94 33.79
C PHE A 748 9.23 6.50 34.68
#